data_AF-A4BA62-F1
#
_entry.id   AF-A4BA62-F1
#
_cell.length_a   1.000
_cell.length_b   1.000
_cell.length_c   1.000
_cell.angle_alpha   90.00
_cell.angle_beta   90.00
_cell.angle_gamma   90.00
#
_symmetry.space_group_name_H-M   'P 1'
#
loop_
_entity.id
_entity.type
_entity.pdbx_description
1 polymer ?
#
loop_
_entity_poly.entity_id
_entity_poly.type
_entity_poly.pdbx_seq_one_letter_code
_entity_poly.pdbx_strand_id
1 'polypeptide(L)'
;MINTNTKKTSLFAISLAALVVTGCNPDDDPTGPGSDGDFYDEKGWELVWSDEFDADVIDDSKWAFEVNCWGGGNNEHQCYVDEPDNAFVEEGKLHLKAIRESIEGPVHNPDSADYDPNELKSQDFSSARLRSISPLDYAQGEGFNFRNDWQYGRFEIRAKLPEGQGTWPAIWMLPTDWAYGGWAASGEIDIMEAVNLKADRVIDGETVPENRVHGTLHYGATWPNNVYSGVEHDFGDININPADDFHVYTIEWEKGEIRWFIDGEHFATQTQDGWYNHYQQENGDWVEGEADAPYNQPFHLIMNLAIGGDWAANVNEGGVDPDLTEAEMQIDYVRVYQCKDDATGVACGSKGEPDSFEVSEGHEPPELVEDSLVLFEEAIDEEWAAWDCCGGTTPALVADVDPEYGNVLQFDISNHPEWGGTIVGFNGREAGVAHNASADHTLEFDLKMTALPEVTDTAWILKLESGGESSFVEVNLNTSEEGVSPELNTWQHYTFRMDEVLATEGHTLDVHAIDIVMVAPAWGNGQGAQFLIDNVKFTKFYPDAPVWPEVDPTTGPLTVYEDGINPAWTAWDCCADGYQPVEVDSGDALYGNVVRFETHTSTVAGFSSRGSHGAVAGAPHDASSNTDLEFDMKMLSHPDNGVTNWKLKVESNNGAEAVEINLQTSLEGEVPALDTWQHYTFPIADLADQGLDITAIDVVMVFPTWGAGVGAEYLLDNVKFD
;
A
#
# COMPACT_ATOMS: atom_id res chain seq x y z
N MET A 1 -87.52 46.85 -4.19
CA MET A 1 -88.28 47.28 -5.39
C MET A 1 -87.45 48.36 -6.07
N ILE A 2 -87.15 48.23 -7.38
CA ILE A 2 -86.46 49.21 -8.26
C ILE A 2 -85.06 49.69 -7.81
N ASN A 3 -84.08 49.46 -8.69
CA ASN A 3 -82.69 49.92 -8.61
C ASN A 3 -82.46 51.14 -9.55
N THR A 4 -81.28 51.77 -9.46
CA THR A 4 -80.45 52.37 -10.54
C THR A 4 -80.07 53.86 -10.46
N ASN A 5 -78.75 54.09 -10.46
CA ASN A 5 -78.01 55.11 -11.22
C ASN A 5 -76.52 54.62 -11.23
N THR A 6 -75.89 54.15 -12.32
CA THR A 6 -75.33 54.87 -13.52
C THR A 6 -74.16 55.84 -13.19
N LYS A 7 -73.15 56.17 -14.01
CA LYS A 7 -72.66 55.81 -15.38
C LYS A 7 -71.09 55.70 -15.30
N LYS A 8 -70.21 55.42 -16.29
CA LYS A 8 -70.26 55.13 -17.75
C LYS A 8 -68.91 54.53 -18.25
N THR A 9 -68.91 53.55 -19.17
CA THR A 9 -67.81 53.35 -20.18
C THR A 9 -68.32 52.61 -21.43
N SER A 10 -67.51 52.54 -22.50
CA SER A 10 -67.97 52.26 -23.88
C SER A 10 -67.63 50.84 -24.40
N LEU A 11 -68.38 50.39 -25.41
CA LEU A 11 -68.07 49.21 -26.24
C LEU A 11 -66.89 49.50 -27.18
N PHE A 12 -66.17 48.43 -27.56
CA PHE A 12 -65.67 48.24 -28.93
C PHE A 12 -65.95 46.81 -29.41
N ALA A 13 -65.86 46.56 -30.72
CA ALA A 13 -66.42 45.36 -31.36
C ALA A 13 -65.41 44.20 -31.52
N ILE A 14 -65.97 42.99 -31.61
CA ILE A 14 -65.23 41.73 -31.83
C ILE A 14 -64.74 41.64 -33.28
N SER A 15 -63.50 41.19 -33.47
CA SER A 15 -63.03 40.54 -34.70
C SER A 15 -62.28 39.27 -34.33
N LEU A 16 -62.42 38.23 -35.14
CA LEU A 16 -61.87 36.90 -34.85
C LEU A 16 -60.41 36.81 -35.28
N ALA A 17 -59.56 36.28 -34.40
CA ALA A 17 -58.25 35.73 -34.74
C ALA A 17 -58.13 34.36 -34.04
N ALA A 18 -57.71 33.33 -34.77
CA ALA A 18 -57.51 32.01 -34.19
C ALA A 18 -56.11 31.95 -33.57
N LEU A 19 -56.05 31.59 -32.28
CA LEU A 19 -54.82 31.13 -31.65
C LEU A 19 -54.92 29.61 -31.55
N VAL A 20 -53.86 28.90 -31.95
CA VAL A 20 -53.75 27.46 -31.71
C VAL A 20 -53.43 27.29 -30.23
N VAL A 21 -54.29 26.59 -29.50
CA VAL A 21 -53.96 26.09 -28.17
C VAL A 21 -53.34 24.70 -28.36
N THR A 22 -52.02 24.66 -28.50
CA THR A 22 -51.25 23.51 -28.05
C THR A 22 -51.41 23.47 -26.53
N GLY A 23 -52.18 22.53 -26.01
CA GLY A 23 -52.10 22.21 -24.59
C GLY A 23 -50.74 21.57 -24.35
N CYS A 24 -50.00 22.06 -23.36
CA CYS A 24 -48.87 21.29 -22.84
C CYS A 24 -49.42 19.99 -22.26
N ASN A 25 -48.80 18.88 -22.62
CA ASN A 25 -49.06 17.61 -21.97
C ASN A 25 -48.37 17.64 -20.58
N PRO A 26 -48.94 17.06 -19.52
CA PRO A 26 -48.32 17.07 -18.20
C PRO A 26 -47.40 15.86 -17.97
N ASP A 27 -47.03 15.14 -19.04
CA ASP A 27 -46.34 13.85 -19.00
C ASP A 27 -44.86 13.95 -19.46
N ASP A 28 -44.33 15.16 -19.65
CA ASP A 28 -42.93 15.45 -20.04
C ASP A 28 -42.18 16.12 -18.86
N ASP A 29 -42.07 15.41 -17.74
CA ASP A 29 -41.20 15.73 -16.60
C ASP A 29 -40.39 14.47 -16.26
N PRO A 30 -39.06 14.46 -16.49
CA PRO A 30 -38.22 13.27 -16.30
C PRO A 30 -37.87 13.00 -14.82
N THR A 31 -38.42 13.76 -13.86
CA THR A 31 -38.09 13.63 -12.43
C THR A 31 -39.23 13.09 -11.56
N GLY A 32 -40.30 12.55 -12.18
CA GLY A 32 -41.41 11.90 -11.47
C GLY A 32 -41.18 10.39 -11.27
N PRO A 33 -41.59 9.80 -10.11
CA PRO A 33 -41.38 8.37 -9.81
C PRO A 33 -42.36 7.48 -10.60
N GLY A 34 -42.12 7.36 -11.91
CA GLY A 34 -43.10 6.86 -12.87
C GLY A 34 -42.52 6.20 -14.13
N SER A 35 -41.27 5.78 -14.10
CA SER A 35 -40.57 5.06 -15.18
C SER A 35 -39.71 3.90 -14.69
N ASP A 36 -39.00 4.10 -13.59
CA ASP A 36 -37.77 3.35 -13.29
C ASP A 36 -38.07 1.91 -12.85
N GLY A 37 -39.21 1.72 -12.16
CA GLY A 37 -39.70 0.39 -11.79
C GLY A 37 -39.89 -0.57 -12.96
N ASP A 38 -40.30 -0.07 -14.16
CA ASP A 38 -40.41 -0.91 -15.35
C ASP A 38 -39.01 -1.28 -15.92
N PHE A 39 -37.98 -0.43 -15.72
CA PHE A 39 -36.60 -0.73 -16.14
C PHE A 39 -35.95 -1.81 -15.27
N TYR A 40 -36.07 -1.72 -13.94
CA TYR A 40 -35.50 -2.75 -13.04
C TYR A 40 -36.17 -4.11 -13.24
N ASP A 41 -37.51 -4.16 -13.37
CA ASP A 41 -38.26 -5.40 -13.66
C ASP A 41 -37.92 -5.99 -15.05
N GLU A 42 -37.66 -5.17 -16.08
CA GLU A 42 -37.19 -5.67 -17.39
C GLU A 42 -35.73 -6.16 -17.37
N LYS A 43 -34.88 -5.61 -16.49
CA LYS A 43 -33.50 -6.07 -16.27
C LYS A 43 -33.37 -7.28 -15.33
N GLY A 44 -34.34 -7.48 -14.43
CA GLY A 44 -34.30 -8.51 -13.38
C GLY A 44 -33.65 -8.07 -12.06
N TRP A 45 -33.35 -6.78 -11.90
CA TRP A 45 -32.88 -6.20 -10.64
C TRP A 45 -34.05 -6.12 -9.63
N GLU A 46 -33.90 -6.74 -8.46
CA GLU A 46 -34.89 -6.69 -7.37
C GLU A 46 -34.32 -5.91 -6.19
N LEU A 47 -35.04 -4.89 -5.73
CA LEU A 47 -34.63 -4.07 -4.57
C LEU A 47 -34.63 -4.94 -3.30
N VAL A 48 -33.45 -5.15 -2.71
CA VAL A 48 -33.27 -5.98 -1.50
C VAL A 48 -33.16 -5.15 -0.23
N TRP A 49 -32.67 -3.92 -0.33
CA TRP A 49 -32.46 -3.01 0.80
C TRP A 49 -32.53 -1.55 0.33
N SER A 50 -33.08 -0.65 1.16
CA SER A 50 -32.92 0.78 0.94
C SER A 50 -33.02 1.60 2.23
N ASP A 51 -32.49 2.81 2.16
CA ASP A 51 -32.90 3.91 3.02
C ASP A 51 -33.32 5.11 2.19
N GLU A 52 -34.53 5.61 2.47
CA GLU A 52 -35.16 6.74 1.79
C GLU A 52 -35.22 7.98 2.71
N PHE A 53 -34.58 7.89 3.89
CA PHE A 53 -34.51 8.94 4.93
C PHE A 53 -35.85 9.62 5.30
N ASP A 54 -36.94 8.86 5.15
CA ASP A 54 -38.36 9.23 5.37
C ASP A 54 -38.72 9.47 6.87
N ALA A 55 -37.75 9.33 7.78
CA ALA A 55 -37.92 9.41 9.23
C ALA A 55 -37.02 10.50 9.83
N ASP A 56 -37.51 11.25 10.83
CA ASP A 56 -36.82 12.39 11.46
C ASP A 56 -35.50 12.03 12.24
N VAL A 57 -34.95 10.82 12.07
CA VAL A 57 -33.74 10.29 12.72
C VAL A 57 -33.04 9.25 11.83
N ILE A 58 -31.72 9.11 12.00
CA ILE A 58 -30.93 8.03 11.39
C ILE A 58 -31.36 6.68 12.01
N ASP A 59 -31.47 5.63 11.18
CA ASP A 59 -31.90 4.28 11.60
C ASP A 59 -30.72 3.49 12.20
N ASP A 60 -30.74 3.29 13.53
CA ASP A 60 -29.72 2.56 14.31
C ASP A 60 -29.73 1.03 14.10
N SER A 61 -30.56 0.53 13.16
CA SER A 61 -30.50 -0.83 12.62
C SER A 61 -29.95 -0.91 11.19
N LYS A 62 -29.63 0.23 10.58
CA LYS A 62 -29.04 0.36 9.23
C LYS A 62 -27.64 0.98 9.24
N TRP A 63 -27.41 1.99 10.08
CA TRP A 63 -26.22 2.83 10.04
C TRP A 63 -25.55 2.93 11.41
N ALA A 64 -24.22 2.85 11.42
CA ALA A 64 -23.41 3.09 12.60
C ALA A 64 -22.33 4.13 12.31
N PHE A 65 -22.02 4.91 13.35
CA PHE A 65 -20.98 5.92 13.30
C PHE A 65 -19.61 5.29 13.52
N GLU A 66 -18.68 5.61 12.63
CA GLU A 66 -17.25 5.47 12.89
C GLU A 66 -16.75 6.75 13.57
N VAL A 67 -16.09 6.62 14.73
CA VAL A 67 -15.69 7.78 15.56
C VAL A 67 -14.21 7.73 15.84
N ASN A 68 -13.45 8.62 15.20
CA ASN A 68 -11.98 8.74 15.32
C ASN A 68 -11.49 10.08 14.74
N CYS A 69 -10.22 10.39 14.97
CA CYS A 69 -9.48 11.53 14.40
C CYS A 69 -8.24 11.05 13.62
N TRP A 70 -8.27 9.79 13.17
CA TRP A 70 -7.14 9.08 12.56
C TRP A 70 -6.67 9.78 11.29
N GLY A 71 -7.61 10.19 10.44
CA GLY A 71 -7.35 10.88 9.18
C GLY A 71 -7.12 9.93 8.01
N GLY A 72 -7.89 8.84 7.95
CA GLY A 72 -7.94 7.85 6.85
C GLY A 72 -6.71 6.96 6.65
N GLY A 73 -5.52 7.43 7.01
CA GLY A 73 -4.26 7.03 6.36
C GLY A 73 -3.84 8.01 5.25
N ASN A 74 -4.57 9.13 5.08
CA ASN A 74 -4.47 10.09 3.99
C ASN A 74 -4.30 11.54 4.50
N ASN A 75 -3.81 11.70 5.73
CA ASN A 75 -3.61 12.98 6.43
C ASN A 75 -4.85 13.89 6.56
N GLU A 76 -6.06 13.34 6.66
CA GLU A 76 -7.28 14.15 6.76
C GLU A 76 -7.33 15.00 8.08
N HIS A 77 -8.00 16.16 8.02
CA HIS A 77 -8.01 17.22 9.05
C HIS A 77 -9.24 17.21 9.98
N GLN A 78 -10.14 16.23 9.87
CA GLN A 78 -11.34 16.12 10.71
C GLN A 78 -11.27 15.00 11.77
N CYS A 79 -12.10 15.13 12.80
CA CYS A 79 -12.60 14.01 13.60
C CYS A 79 -13.99 13.60 13.10
N TYR A 80 -14.20 12.32 12.83
CA TYR A 80 -15.54 11.76 12.63
C TYR A 80 -16.21 11.55 14.00
N VAL A 81 -17.48 11.96 14.14
CA VAL A 81 -18.23 11.96 15.41
C VAL A 81 -19.70 11.52 15.27
N ASP A 82 -20.25 10.99 16.36
CA ASP A 82 -21.68 10.72 16.58
C ASP A 82 -22.32 11.92 17.31
N GLU A 83 -22.44 13.04 16.60
CA GLU A 83 -23.08 14.27 17.11
C GLU A 83 -24.10 14.81 16.08
N PRO A 84 -25.27 15.30 16.53
CA PRO A 84 -26.41 15.62 15.64
C PRO A 84 -26.23 16.91 14.84
N ASP A 85 -25.18 17.70 15.11
CA ASP A 85 -24.80 18.84 14.27
C ASP A 85 -23.95 18.39 13.06
N ASN A 86 -23.36 17.18 13.09
CA ASN A 86 -22.53 16.59 12.02
C ASN A 86 -23.26 15.52 11.18
N ALA A 87 -24.22 14.79 11.75
CA ALA A 87 -25.11 13.92 10.99
C ALA A 87 -26.55 13.95 11.50
N PHE A 88 -27.49 14.20 10.60
CA PHE A 88 -28.92 14.30 10.92
C PHE A 88 -29.77 13.98 9.70
N VAL A 89 -31.08 13.78 9.94
CA VAL A 89 -32.07 13.70 8.87
C VAL A 89 -32.96 14.94 8.91
N GLU A 90 -33.00 15.71 7.81
CA GLU A 90 -33.89 16.86 7.62
C GLU A 90 -34.47 16.85 6.19
N GLU A 91 -35.69 17.38 6.03
CA GLU A 91 -36.46 17.43 4.75
C GLU A 91 -36.55 16.10 3.95
N GLY A 92 -36.36 14.95 4.62
CA GLY A 92 -36.40 13.61 4.01
C GLY A 92 -35.06 13.12 3.47
N LYS A 93 -33.94 13.60 4.02
CA LYS A 93 -32.57 13.36 3.53
C LYS A 93 -31.59 13.19 4.67
N LEU A 94 -30.58 12.36 4.48
CA LEU A 94 -29.39 12.35 5.34
C LEU A 94 -28.50 13.55 4.98
N HIS A 95 -28.10 14.31 5.99
CA HIS A 95 -27.07 15.35 5.90
C HIS A 95 -25.82 14.85 6.59
N LEU A 96 -24.67 14.87 5.89
CA LEU A 96 -23.34 14.67 6.48
C LEU A 96 -22.58 15.99 6.40
N LYS A 97 -22.23 16.54 7.56
CA LYS A 97 -21.77 17.92 7.68
C LYS A 97 -20.44 18.02 8.41
N ALA A 98 -19.47 18.62 7.73
CA ALA A 98 -18.22 19.07 8.32
C ALA A 98 -18.36 20.49 8.90
N ILE A 99 -17.77 20.73 10.06
CA ILE A 99 -17.80 22.02 10.78
C ILE A 99 -16.39 22.34 11.25
N ARG A 100 -15.89 23.57 11.00
CA ARG A 100 -14.59 24.02 11.51
C ARG A 100 -14.67 24.33 13.01
N GLU A 101 -14.19 23.40 13.83
CA GLU A 101 -14.05 23.57 15.28
C GLU A 101 -12.88 22.75 15.83
N SER A 102 -12.27 23.23 16.92
CA SER A 102 -11.20 22.50 17.59
C SER A 102 -11.78 21.40 18.47
N ILE A 103 -11.57 20.15 18.08
CA ILE A 103 -12.17 18.94 18.65
C ILE A 103 -11.10 17.88 18.93
N GLU A 104 -11.37 16.95 19.84
CA GLU A 104 -10.47 15.85 20.21
C GLU A 104 -11.20 14.50 20.20
N GLY A 105 -10.53 13.44 19.76
CA GLY A 105 -11.07 12.08 19.64
C GLY A 105 -9.98 11.05 19.32
N PRO A 106 -10.34 9.75 19.21
CA PRO A 106 -9.37 8.65 19.15
C PRO A 106 -8.32 8.76 18.03
N VAL A 107 -7.05 8.44 18.33
CA VAL A 107 -5.94 8.49 17.35
C VAL A 107 -6.08 7.48 16.21
N HIS A 108 -6.70 6.33 16.45
CA HIS A 108 -6.89 5.26 15.47
C HIS A 108 -8.37 5.04 15.14
N ASN A 109 -8.64 4.41 13.99
CA ASN A 109 -10.00 3.96 13.69
C ASN A 109 -10.45 2.86 14.67
N PRO A 110 -11.78 2.70 14.92
CA PRO A 110 -12.29 1.78 15.95
C PRO A 110 -12.01 0.29 15.72
N ASP A 111 -11.64 -0.09 14.49
CA ASP A 111 -11.42 -1.48 14.08
C ASP A 111 -9.93 -1.88 14.15
N SER A 112 -9.04 -0.92 14.48
CA SER A 112 -7.60 -1.13 14.64
C SER A 112 -7.27 -1.92 15.90
N ALA A 113 -6.27 -2.81 15.82
CA ALA A 113 -5.72 -3.52 16.98
C ALA A 113 -5.10 -2.57 18.04
N ASP A 114 -4.67 -1.38 17.63
CA ASP A 114 -4.08 -0.35 18.50
C ASP A 114 -5.11 0.71 18.97
N TYR A 115 -6.41 0.45 18.84
CA TYR A 115 -7.46 1.40 19.23
C TYR A 115 -7.61 1.53 20.77
N ASP A 116 -7.04 2.60 21.36
CA ASP A 116 -7.44 3.11 22.68
C ASP A 116 -8.37 4.34 22.52
N PRO A 117 -9.66 4.27 22.91
CA PRO A 117 -10.56 5.44 22.90
C PRO A 117 -10.20 6.54 23.92
N ASN A 118 -9.14 6.35 24.71
CA ASN A 118 -8.57 7.34 25.63
C ASN A 118 -7.30 8.01 25.09
N GLU A 119 -6.72 7.53 23.99
CA GLU A 119 -5.60 8.18 23.31
C GLU A 119 -6.14 9.11 22.22
N LEU A 120 -5.95 10.42 22.39
CA LEU A 120 -6.67 11.44 21.62
C LEU A 120 -5.73 12.33 20.79
N LYS A 121 -6.13 12.59 19.53
CA LYS A 121 -5.57 13.61 18.65
C LYS A 121 -6.56 14.78 18.56
N SER A 122 -6.04 16.00 18.54
CA SER A 122 -6.82 17.21 18.25
C SER A 122 -6.90 17.42 16.74
N GLN A 123 -8.05 17.86 16.23
CA GLN A 123 -8.28 18.26 14.84
C GLN A 123 -9.00 19.61 14.78
N ASP A 124 -8.98 20.25 13.60
CA ASP A 124 -9.58 21.58 13.36
C ASP A 124 -10.99 21.51 12.73
N PHE A 125 -11.50 20.30 12.47
CA PHE A 125 -12.86 20.04 11.97
C PHE A 125 -13.52 18.86 12.70
N SER A 126 -14.84 18.94 12.89
CA SER A 126 -15.72 17.79 13.13
C SER A 126 -16.43 17.39 11.83
N SER A 127 -16.75 16.11 11.65
CA SER A 127 -17.53 15.59 10.50
C SER A 127 -18.18 14.24 10.85
N ALA A 128 -18.78 13.54 9.88
CA ALA A 128 -19.41 12.24 10.06
C ALA A 128 -18.98 11.20 9.00
N ARG A 129 -18.89 9.94 9.44
CA ARG A 129 -18.63 8.74 8.62
C ARG A 129 -19.56 7.63 9.08
N LEU A 130 -20.47 7.23 8.20
CA LEU A 130 -21.51 6.23 8.46
C LEU A 130 -21.18 4.93 7.72
N ARG A 131 -21.36 3.80 8.41
CA ARG A 131 -21.16 2.44 7.87
C ARG A 131 -22.46 1.64 7.96
N SER A 132 -22.70 0.79 6.96
CA SER A 132 -23.88 -0.10 6.88
C SER A 132 -23.79 -1.39 7.71
N ILE A 133 -22.70 -1.52 8.48
CA ILE A 133 -22.45 -2.57 9.50
C ILE A 133 -22.24 -1.94 10.87
N SER A 134 -22.51 -2.68 11.95
CA SER A 134 -22.20 -2.28 13.32
C SER A 134 -21.56 -3.43 14.11
N PRO A 135 -20.26 -3.37 14.44
CA PRO A 135 -19.61 -4.33 15.35
C PRO A 135 -20.30 -4.41 16.73
N LEU A 136 -20.27 -5.58 17.37
CA LEU A 136 -20.77 -5.79 18.73
C LEU A 136 -19.89 -5.12 19.80
N ASP A 137 -18.58 -5.13 19.56
CA ASP A 137 -17.55 -4.40 20.30
C ASP A 137 -16.47 -4.01 19.29
N TYR A 138 -16.31 -2.71 19.03
CA TYR A 138 -15.29 -2.20 18.11
C TYR A 138 -13.90 -2.73 18.47
N ALA A 139 -13.55 -2.74 19.76
CA ALA A 139 -12.22 -3.13 20.23
C ALA A 139 -11.95 -4.65 20.27
N GLN A 140 -12.88 -5.50 19.78
CA GLN A 140 -12.71 -6.98 19.80
C GLN A 140 -13.19 -7.71 18.54
N GLY A 141 -13.79 -7.04 17.55
CA GLY A 141 -14.06 -7.58 16.20
C GLY A 141 -15.07 -8.74 16.07
N GLU A 142 -15.36 -9.52 17.12
CA GLU A 142 -16.23 -10.69 17.03
C GLU A 142 -17.73 -10.34 16.93
N GLY A 143 -18.18 -10.12 15.69
CA GLY A 143 -19.60 -10.12 15.31
C GLY A 143 -20.29 -8.76 15.33
N PHE A 144 -21.57 -8.73 14.94
CA PHE A 144 -22.29 -7.50 14.59
C PHE A 144 -23.65 -7.35 15.29
N ASN A 145 -24.04 -6.11 15.67
CA ASN A 145 -25.39 -5.74 16.07
C ASN A 145 -26.36 -5.85 14.89
N PHE A 146 -25.95 -5.30 13.74
CA PHE A 146 -26.53 -5.49 12.43
C PHE A 146 -25.41 -5.53 11.40
N ARG A 147 -25.66 -6.21 10.28
CA ARG A 147 -24.73 -6.35 9.17
C ARG A 147 -25.53 -6.30 7.88
N ASN A 148 -25.45 -5.17 7.19
CA ASN A 148 -26.01 -4.98 5.85
C ASN A 148 -24.82 -4.93 4.88
N ASP A 149 -24.43 -6.09 4.41
CA ASP A 149 -23.35 -6.31 3.45
C ASP A 149 -23.86 -7.14 2.27
N TRP A 150 -23.18 -7.04 1.14
CA TRP A 150 -23.60 -7.66 -0.11
C TRP A 150 -22.39 -8.17 -0.89
N GLN A 151 -22.56 -9.31 -1.54
CA GLN A 151 -21.67 -9.77 -2.62
C GLN A 151 -22.43 -9.62 -3.93
N TYR A 152 -21.91 -8.79 -4.84
CA TYR A 152 -22.57 -8.36 -6.08
C TYR A 152 -23.90 -7.60 -5.88
N GLY A 153 -24.20 -6.68 -6.80
CA GLY A 153 -25.42 -5.90 -6.79
C GLY A 153 -25.38 -4.66 -7.69
N ARG A 154 -26.52 -4.01 -7.81
CA ARG A 154 -26.61 -2.61 -8.27
C ARG A 154 -26.82 -1.73 -7.05
N PHE A 155 -26.02 -0.69 -6.91
CA PHE A 155 -26.09 0.28 -5.83
C PHE A 155 -26.43 1.63 -6.44
N GLU A 156 -27.42 2.32 -5.91
CA GLU A 156 -27.82 3.67 -6.35
C GLU A 156 -27.88 4.59 -5.14
N ILE A 157 -27.02 5.61 -5.13
CA ILE A 157 -26.97 6.62 -4.08
C ILE A 157 -27.23 7.97 -4.72
N ARG A 158 -28.37 8.58 -4.38
CA ARG A 158 -28.73 9.89 -4.91
C ARG A 158 -28.25 10.97 -3.96
N ALA A 159 -27.24 11.73 -4.37
CA ALA A 159 -26.59 12.73 -3.50
C ALA A 159 -26.27 14.04 -4.23
N LYS A 160 -26.17 15.12 -3.45
CA LYS A 160 -25.59 16.41 -3.85
C LYS A 160 -24.38 16.66 -2.96
N LEU A 161 -23.24 16.96 -3.59
CA LEU A 161 -21.95 17.05 -2.91
C LEU A 161 -21.73 18.47 -2.33
N PRO A 162 -20.80 18.64 -1.38
CA PRO A 162 -20.34 19.95 -0.93
C PRO A 162 -19.50 20.68 -2.00
N GLU A 163 -19.44 22.00 -1.88
CA GLU A 163 -18.46 22.85 -2.57
C GLU A 163 -17.37 23.31 -1.58
N GLY A 164 -16.15 23.58 -2.08
CA GLY A 164 -15.07 24.21 -1.31
C GLY A 164 -13.72 23.51 -1.41
N GLN A 165 -12.64 24.31 -1.46
CA GLN A 165 -11.26 23.83 -1.46
C GLN A 165 -10.91 23.19 -0.10
N GLY A 166 -10.45 21.94 -0.14
CA GLY A 166 -10.25 21.08 1.01
C GLY A 166 -11.46 20.22 1.39
N THR A 167 -12.50 20.10 0.56
CA THR A 167 -13.60 19.15 0.81
C THR A 167 -13.39 17.84 0.05
N TRP A 168 -13.68 16.70 0.69
CA TRP A 168 -13.56 15.36 0.12
C TRP A 168 -14.77 14.47 0.52
N PRO A 169 -15.91 14.58 -0.17
CA PRO A 169 -17.02 13.64 -0.06
C PRO A 169 -16.70 12.28 -0.69
N ALA A 170 -17.13 11.19 -0.05
CA ALA A 170 -16.95 9.82 -0.56
C ALA A 170 -18.19 8.93 -0.33
N ILE A 171 -18.48 8.06 -1.30
CA ILE A 171 -19.44 6.94 -1.24
C ILE A 171 -18.71 5.71 -1.78
N TRP A 172 -18.47 4.72 -0.92
CA TRP A 172 -17.50 3.65 -1.19
C TRP A 172 -17.79 2.42 -0.35
N MET A 173 -17.03 1.35 -0.54
CA MET A 173 -17.28 0.06 0.10
C MET A 173 -15.99 -0.64 0.52
N LEU A 174 -16.00 -1.22 1.72
CA LEU A 174 -14.94 -2.09 2.25
C LEU A 174 -15.43 -3.54 2.42
N PRO A 175 -14.53 -4.53 2.36
CA PRO A 175 -14.82 -5.93 2.70
C PRO A 175 -15.28 -6.05 4.16
N THR A 176 -16.19 -6.98 4.43
CA THR A 176 -16.78 -7.15 5.77
C THR A 176 -16.01 -8.15 6.64
N ASP A 177 -15.31 -9.11 6.02
CA ASP A 177 -14.63 -10.23 6.69
C ASP A 177 -13.11 -10.27 6.48
N TRP A 178 -12.52 -9.31 5.74
CA TRP A 178 -11.07 -9.21 5.45
C TRP A 178 -10.41 -10.54 5.02
N ALA A 179 -11.08 -11.29 4.15
CA ALA A 179 -10.77 -12.68 3.82
C ALA A 179 -9.38 -12.91 3.18
N TYR A 180 -8.76 -11.86 2.66
CA TYR A 180 -7.43 -11.87 2.03
C TYR A 180 -6.41 -11.04 2.82
N GLY A 181 -6.63 -10.87 4.13
CA GLY A 181 -5.81 -10.02 4.98
C GLY A 181 -6.25 -8.55 4.94
N GLY A 182 -5.36 -7.65 5.37
CA GLY A 182 -5.64 -6.23 5.50
C GLY A 182 -5.82 -5.49 4.16
N TRP A 183 -5.90 -4.16 4.24
CA TRP A 183 -5.97 -3.29 3.08
C TRP A 183 -4.64 -3.26 2.30
N ALA A 184 -4.61 -3.25 0.96
CA ALA A 184 -5.75 -3.34 0.03
C ALA A 184 -6.01 -4.77 -0.48
N ALA A 185 -5.36 -5.81 0.10
CA ALA A 185 -5.49 -7.19 -0.38
C ALA A 185 -6.94 -7.70 -0.38
N SER A 186 -7.75 -7.32 0.61
CA SER A 186 -9.19 -7.65 0.65
C SER A 186 -10.09 -6.69 -0.16
N GLY A 187 -9.52 -5.71 -0.85
CA GLY A 187 -10.18 -4.82 -1.80
C GLY A 187 -10.82 -3.54 -1.22
N GLU A 188 -11.10 -2.58 -2.10
CA GLU A 188 -11.93 -1.38 -1.90
C GLU A 188 -12.71 -1.08 -3.19
N ILE A 189 -13.95 -0.56 -3.09
CA ILE A 189 -14.77 -0.16 -4.24
C ILE A 189 -15.35 1.24 -4.04
N ASP A 190 -14.89 2.20 -4.82
CA ASP A 190 -15.27 3.61 -4.69
C ASP A 190 -16.33 3.95 -5.72
N ILE A 191 -17.58 4.09 -5.26
CA ILE A 191 -18.76 4.37 -6.11
C ILE A 191 -18.73 5.81 -6.61
N MET A 192 -18.24 6.72 -5.75
CA MET A 192 -18.13 8.15 -5.99
C MET A 192 -17.10 8.71 -5.02
N GLU A 193 -16.07 9.36 -5.55
CA GLU A 193 -15.29 10.34 -4.82
C GLU A 193 -15.20 11.66 -5.59
N ALA A 194 -15.03 12.76 -4.88
CA ALA A 194 -14.62 14.03 -5.47
C ALA A 194 -13.81 14.84 -4.45
N VAL A 195 -12.96 15.75 -4.95
CA VAL A 195 -12.29 16.75 -4.13
C VAL A 195 -12.49 18.15 -4.69
N ASN A 196 -12.49 19.15 -3.80
CA ASN A 196 -12.31 20.56 -4.14
C ASN A 196 -13.36 21.14 -5.11
N LEU A 197 -14.59 20.61 -5.11
CA LEU A 197 -15.62 21.02 -6.06
C LEU A 197 -15.88 22.53 -6.03
N LYS A 198 -15.94 23.13 -7.23
CA LYS A 198 -16.01 24.57 -7.52
C LYS A 198 -14.79 25.41 -7.11
N ALA A 199 -13.69 24.81 -6.67
CA ALA A 199 -12.40 25.51 -6.59
C ALA A 199 -11.85 25.82 -8.01
N ASP A 200 -10.97 26.80 -8.12
CA ASP A 200 -10.35 27.22 -9.39
C ASP A 200 -9.30 26.18 -9.87
N ARG A 201 -9.66 25.37 -10.87
CA ARG A 201 -8.76 24.48 -11.64
C ARG A 201 -8.26 25.20 -12.89
N VAL A 202 -7.08 24.83 -13.40
CA VAL A 202 -6.55 25.33 -14.68
C VAL A 202 -6.50 24.21 -15.72
N ILE A 203 -7.12 24.43 -16.88
CA ILE A 203 -7.09 23.53 -18.04
C ILE A 203 -6.68 24.35 -19.28
N ASP A 204 -5.64 23.93 -20.01
CA ASP A 204 -5.09 24.64 -21.18
C ASP A 204 -4.76 26.14 -20.98
N GLY A 205 -4.65 26.59 -19.72
CA GLY A 205 -4.43 27.99 -19.34
C GLY A 205 -5.71 28.83 -19.18
N GLU A 206 -6.89 28.22 -19.24
CA GLU A 206 -8.16 28.82 -18.80
C GLU A 206 -8.52 28.30 -17.40
N THR A 207 -9.02 29.20 -16.53
CA THR A 207 -9.48 28.85 -15.18
C THR A 207 -10.94 28.44 -15.21
N VAL A 208 -11.25 27.30 -14.59
CA VAL A 208 -12.57 26.65 -14.58
C VAL A 208 -12.88 26.08 -13.20
N PRO A 209 -14.15 25.94 -12.79
CA PRO A 209 -14.49 25.24 -11.55
C PRO A 209 -14.14 23.76 -11.65
N GLU A 210 -13.54 23.18 -10.60
CA GLU A 210 -13.42 21.72 -10.52
C GLU A 210 -14.80 21.07 -10.38
N ASN A 211 -15.05 20.05 -11.19
CA ASN A 211 -16.33 19.36 -11.32
C ASN A 211 -16.22 17.83 -11.48
N ARG A 212 -15.00 17.27 -11.46
CA ARG A 212 -14.77 15.84 -11.63
C ARG A 212 -15.35 15.01 -10.48
N VAL A 213 -15.69 13.77 -10.83
CA VAL A 213 -16.01 12.67 -9.91
C VAL A 213 -15.16 11.47 -10.33
N HIS A 214 -14.70 10.68 -9.37
CA HIS A 214 -13.86 9.51 -9.58
C HIS A 214 -14.60 8.23 -9.17
N GLY A 215 -14.35 7.16 -9.89
CA GLY A 215 -14.72 5.79 -9.52
C GLY A 215 -13.47 4.92 -9.57
N THR A 216 -13.17 4.22 -8.47
CA THR A 216 -11.86 3.63 -8.21
C THR A 216 -12.00 2.21 -7.62
N LEU A 217 -10.96 1.40 -7.79
CA LEU A 217 -10.75 0.09 -7.19
C LEU A 217 -9.34 0.03 -6.59
N HIS A 218 -9.22 -0.33 -5.31
CA HIS A 218 -7.93 -0.63 -4.65
C HIS A 218 -7.82 -2.14 -4.39
N TYR A 219 -6.70 -2.76 -4.78
CA TYR A 219 -6.50 -4.22 -4.80
C TYR A 219 -5.01 -4.58 -4.78
N GLY A 220 -4.66 -5.81 -5.22
CA GLY A 220 -3.30 -6.34 -5.18
C GLY A 220 -3.01 -7.00 -3.85
N ALA A 221 -1.95 -6.54 -3.16
CA ALA A 221 -1.57 -7.04 -1.85
C ALA A 221 -1.85 -6.03 -0.71
N THR A 222 -1.48 -6.40 0.51
CA THR A 222 -1.48 -5.47 1.64
C THR A 222 -0.44 -4.38 1.41
N TRP A 223 -0.65 -3.20 1.97
CA TRP A 223 0.35 -2.13 1.97
C TRP A 223 1.75 -2.64 2.39
N PRO A 224 2.85 -2.23 1.72
CA PRO A 224 2.94 -1.26 0.62
C PRO A 224 2.70 -1.84 -0.79
N ASN A 225 2.39 -3.13 -0.91
CA ASN A 225 2.27 -3.84 -2.19
C ASN A 225 0.85 -3.75 -2.81
N ASN A 226 0.04 -2.80 -2.35
CA ASN A 226 -1.26 -2.50 -2.94
C ASN A 226 -1.12 -1.74 -4.26
N VAL A 227 -2.10 -1.91 -5.13
CA VAL A 227 -2.28 -1.09 -6.34
C VAL A 227 -3.70 -0.55 -6.40
N TYR A 228 -3.94 0.42 -7.28
CA TYR A 228 -5.28 0.94 -7.54
C TYR A 228 -5.43 1.32 -9.01
N SER A 229 -6.68 1.37 -9.47
CA SER A 229 -7.04 1.89 -10.78
C SER A 229 -8.44 2.51 -10.73
N GLY A 230 -8.61 3.64 -11.41
CA GLY A 230 -9.86 4.38 -11.43
C GLY A 230 -9.96 5.29 -12.65
N VAL A 231 -11.14 5.86 -12.86
CA VAL A 231 -11.48 6.71 -14.02
C VAL A 231 -12.12 8.01 -13.53
N GLU A 232 -11.77 9.13 -14.15
CA GLU A 232 -12.43 10.43 -13.90
C GLU A 232 -13.62 10.65 -14.85
N HIS A 233 -14.73 11.15 -14.29
CA HIS A 233 -15.89 11.58 -15.06
C HIS A 233 -15.83 13.08 -15.38
N ASP A 234 -15.80 13.41 -16.67
CA ASP A 234 -16.10 14.75 -17.18
C ASP A 234 -17.55 14.83 -17.66
N PHE A 235 -18.33 15.75 -17.08
CA PHE A 235 -19.70 16.03 -17.47
C PHE A 235 -19.84 16.70 -18.86
N GLY A 236 -18.73 17.05 -19.52
CA GLY A 236 -18.65 17.55 -20.90
C GLY A 236 -19.16 18.98 -21.12
N ASP A 237 -19.95 19.51 -20.19
CA ASP A 237 -20.19 20.94 -20.00
C ASP A 237 -19.67 21.36 -18.62
N ILE A 238 -18.60 22.17 -18.61
CA ILE A 238 -17.93 22.71 -17.42
C ILE A 238 -18.81 23.59 -16.53
N ASN A 239 -20.06 23.87 -16.95
CA ASN A 239 -21.07 24.54 -16.13
C ASN A 239 -21.97 23.56 -15.34
N ILE A 240 -21.77 22.24 -15.50
CA ILE A 240 -22.38 21.19 -14.67
C ILE A 240 -21.42 20.87 -13.52
N ASN A 241 -21.93 20.85 -12.29
CA ASN A 241 -21.14 20.59 -11.10
C ASN A 241 -21.91 19.73 -10.07
N PRO A 242 -21.30 18.66 -9.52
CA PRO A 242 -21.91 17.79 -8.50
C PRO A 242 -22.39 18.46 -7.21
N ALA A 243 -21.98 19.71 -6.96
CA ALA A 243 -22.37 20.51 -5.80
C ALA A 243 -23.44 21.58 -6.11
N ASP A 244 -24.04 21.61 -7.31
CA ASP A 244 -25.20 22.47 -7.61
C ASP A 244 -26.54 21.71 -7.50
N ASP A 245 -26.62 20.46 -7.97
CA ASP A 245 -27.84 19.65 -8.01
C ASP A 245 -27.61 18.19 -7.55
N PHE A 246 -28.68 17.43 -7.35
CA PHE A 246 -28.63 16.02 -6.91
C PHE A 246 -28.49 15.06 -8.08
N HIS A 247 -27.37 14.33 -8.11
CA HIS A 247 -27.05 13.28 -9.08
C HIS A 247 -27.25 11.87 -8.49
N VAL A 248 -27.40 10.86 -9.34
CA VAL A 248 -27.51 9.43 -8.95
C VAL A 248 -26.19 8.72 -9.27
N TYR A 249 -25.37 8.52 -8.25
CA TYR A 249 -24.13 7.73 -8.33
C TYR A 249 -24.45 6.25 -8.25
N THR A 250 -23.84 5.46 -9.13
CA THR A 250 -24.20 4.05 -9.31
C THR A 250 -22.97 3.19 -9.55
N ILE A 251 -22.92 2.01 -8.92
CA ILE A 251 -22.21 0.86 -9.48
C ILE A 251 -23.18 -0.26 -9.85
N GLU A 252 -22.86 -0.98 -10.92
CA GLU A 252 -23.27 -2.37 -11.11
C GLU A 252 -22.02 -3.25 -10.94
N TRP A 253 -21.98 -4.01 -9.85
CA TRP A 253 -20.93 -4.97 -9.53
C TRP A 253 -21.48 -6.38 -9.75
N GLU A 254 -20.87 -7.11 -10.68
CA GLU A 254 -21.16 -8.51 -11.00
C GLU A 254 -19.87 -9.33 -11.02
N LYS A 255 -19.98 -10.67 -11.07
CA LYS A 255 -18.81 -11.54 -11.12
C LYS A 255 -17.97 -11.24 -12.36
N GLY A 256 -16.77 -10.70 -12.13
CA GLY A 256 -15.78 -10.39 -13.14
C GLY A 256 -15.91 -9.02 -13.80
N GLU A 257 -16.85 -8.16 -13.41
CA GLU A 257 -17.01 -6.83 -14.01
C GLU A 257 -17.67 -5.84 -13.03
N ILE A 258 -17.08 -4.65 -12.90
CA ILE A 258 -17.65 -3.53 -12.13
C ILE A 258 -17.81 -2.34 -13.09
N ARG A 259 -18.97 -1.67 -13.01
CA ARG A 259 -19.40 -0.62 -13.94
C ARG A 259 -19.92 0.59 -13.19
N TRP A 260 -19.45 1.79 -13.51
CA TRP A 260 -19.86 3.04 -12.86
C TRP A 260 -20.78 3.87 -13.75
N PHE A 261 -21.77 4.50 -13.12
CA PHE A 261 -22.72 5.38 -13.80
C PHE A 261 -23.02 6.62 -12.96
N ILE A 262 -23.21 7.76 -13.63
CA ILE A 262 -23.78 8.98 -13.04
C ILE A 262 -25.05 9.33 -13.82
N ASP A 263 -26.17 9.49 -13.12
CA ASP A 263 -27.51 9.72 -13.70
C ASP A 263 -27.95 8.68 -14.76
N GLY A 264 -27.35 7.50 -14.72
CA GLY A 264 -27.57 6.41 -15.68
C GLY A 264 -26.69 6.46 -16.93
N GLU A 265 -25.84 7.47 -17.10
CA GLU A 265 -24.78 7.48 -18.09
C GLU A 265 -23.62 6.60 -17.62
N HIS A 266 -23.34 5.54 -18.37
CA HIS A 266 -22.27 4.58 -18.10
C HIS A 266 -20.93 5.17 -18.54
N PHE A 267 -20.03 5.46 -17.61
CA PHE A 267 -18.79 6.16 -17.93
C PHE A 267 -17.52 5.31 -17.80
N ALA A 268 -17.50 4.35 -16.87
CA ALA A 268 -16.33 3.51 -16.62
C ALA A 268 -16.71 2.03 -16.42
N THR A 269 -15.82 1.13 -16.84
CA THR A 269 -15.86 -0.30 -16.55
C THR A 269 -14.46 -0.78 -16.19
N GLN A 270 -14.35 -1.71 -15.24
CA GLN A 270 -13.17 -2.55 -15.07
C GLN A 270 -13.61 -4.03 -15.04
N THR A 271 -12.74 -4.92 -15.50
CA THR A 271 -12.99 -6.37 -15.53
C THR A 271 -11.95 -7.13 -14.72
N GLN A 272 -12.26 -8.36 -14.33
CA GLN A 272 -11.32 -9.29 -13.67
C GLN A 272 -10.00 -9.54 -14.40
N ASP A 273 -9.91 -9.25 -15.70
CA ASP A 273 -8.67 -9.42 -16.46
C ASP A 273 -7.67 -8.28 -16.15
N GLY A 274 -8.12 -7.22 -15.45
CA GLY A 274 -7.33 -6.07 -15.01
C GLY A 274 -7.32 -5.85 -13.49
N TRP A 275 -7.68 -6.84 -12.67
CA TRP A 275 -7.42 -6.78 -11.23
C TRP A 275 -6.95 -8.12 -10.68
N TYR A 276 -6.18 -8.08 -9.59
CA TYR A 276 -5.65 -9.27 -8.93
C TYR A 276 -5.69 -9.12 -7.41
N ASN A 277 -5.51 -10.24 -6.72
CA ASN A 277 -5.28 -10.30 -5.29
C ASN A 277 -4.07 -11.19 -5.00
N HIS A 278 -3.13 -10.69 -4.21
CA HIS A 278 -2.06 -11.47 -3.57
C HIS A 278 -2.21 -11.34 -2.06
N TYR A 279 -2.16 -12.45 -1.33
CA TYR A 279 -2.27 -12.42 0.13
C TYR A 279 -1.39 -13.46 0.80
N GLN A 280 -1.08 -13.21 2.07
CA GLN A 280 -0.31 -14.12 2.90
C GLN A 280 -1.24 -15.09 3.63
N GLN A 281 -0.95 -16.40 3.58
CA GLN A 281 -1.65 -17.42 4.37
C GLN A 281 -1.10 -17.50 5.81
N GLU A 282 -1.79 -18.25 6.69
CA GLU A 282 -1.37 -18.47 8.10
C GLU A 282 0.06 -19.08 8.25
N ASN A 283 0.63 -19.64 7.18
CA ASN A 283 1.98 -20.20 7.17
C ASN A 283 3.08 -19.24 6.68
N GLY A 284 2.72 -18.03 6.22
CA GLY A 284 3.66 -17.05 5.68
C GLY A 284 3.77 -17.02 4.15
N ASP A 285 3.20 -18.01 3.45
CA ASP A 285 3.25 -18.07 1.98
C ASP A 285 2.39 -16.98 1.34
N TRP A 286 2.96 -16.28 0.36
CA TRP A 286 2.20 -15.44 -0.57
C TRP A 286 1.55 -16.31 -1.65
N VAL A 287 0.25 -16.10 -1.89
CA VAL A 287 -0.51 -16.80 -2.92
C VAL A 287 -1.39 -15.86 -3.74
N GLU A 288 -1.74 -16.30 -4.94
CA GLU A 288 -2.76 -15.68 -5.78
C GLU A 288 -4.18 -15.98 -5.25
N GLY A 289 -5.07 -14.99 -5.31
CA GLY A 289 -6.47 -15.09 -4.94
C GLY A 289 -7.28 -16.06 -5.82
N GLU A 290 -8.43 -16.52 -5.32
CA GLU A 290 -9.39 -17.21 -6.19
C GLU A 290 -9.96 -16.24 -7.23
N ALA A 291 -10.20 -16.70 -8.47
CA ALA A 291 -10.67 -15.87 -9.57
C ALA A 291 -11.87 -14.96 -9.17
N ASP A 292 -11.76 -13.67 -9.54
CA ASP A 292 -12.62 -12.53 -9.13
C ASP A 292 -12.30 -11.93 -7.73
N ALA A 293 -11.27 -12.42 -7.03
CA ALA A 293 -10.74 -11.75 -5.84
C ALA A 293 -10.08 -10.40 -6.22
N PRO A 294 -10.16 -9.37 -5.35
CA PRO A 294 -10.80 -9.40 -4.02
C PRO A 294 -12.34 -9.24 -4.05
N TYR A 295 -12.92 -8.80 -5.16
CA TYR A 295 -14.34 -8.46 -5.30
C TYR A 295 -15.30 -9.66 -5.40
N ASN A 296 -14.90 -10.79 -4.84
CA ASN A 296 -15.69 -12.02 -4.68
C ASN A 296 -16.14 -12.24 -3.22
N GLN A 297 -15.95 -11.25 -2.34
CA GLN A 297 -16.36 -11.26 -0.93
C GLN A 297 -17.57 -10.34 -0.66
N PRO A 298 -18.20 -10.41 0.52
CA PRO A 298 -19.23 -9.45 0.93
C PRO A 298 -18.65 -8.10 1.36
N PHE A 299 -19.07 -7.02 0.70
CA PHE A 299 -18.67 -5.64 1.00
C PHE A 299 -19.81 -4.86 1.67
N HIS A 300 -19.46 -3.90 2.52
CA HIS A 300 -20.38 -2.99 3.18
C HIS A 300 -20.18 -1.55 2.69
N LEU A 301 -21.28 -0.82 2.52
CA LEU A 301 -21.30 0.58 2.10
C LEU A 301 -20.88 1.53 3.24
N ILE A 302 -20.10 2.55 2.88
CA ILE A 302 -19.59 3.64 3.70
C ILE A 302 -19.95 4.97 3.01
N MET A 303 -20.30 5.99 3.80
CA MET A 303 -20.48 7.38 3.33
C MET A 303 -19.87 8.36 4.32
N ASN A 304 -19.07 9.31 3.85
CA ASN A 304 -18.43 10.34 4.68
C ASN A 304 -18.17 11.65 3.94
N LEU A 305 -17.82 12.66 4.73
CA LEU A 305 -17.21 13.90 4.26
C LEU A 305 -15.89 14.13 4.99
N ALA A 306 -14.77 13.83 4.34
CA ALA A 306 -13.44 14.19 4.80
C ALA A 306 -13.13 15.67 4.50
N ILE A 307 -12.16 16.24 5.21
CA ILE A 307 -11.65 17.60 5.00
C ILE A 307 -10.12 17.56 4.97
N GLY A 308 -9.52 18.18 3.95
CA GLY A 308 -8.07 18.11 3.73
C GLY A 308 -7.61 16.70 3.35
N GLY A 309 -6.40 16.34 3.76
CA GLY A 309 -5.71 15.14 3.29
C GLY A 309 -5.01 15.34 1.95
N ASP A 310 -4.07 14.44 1.65
CA ASP A 310 -3.02 14.65 0.63
C ASP A 310 -3.60 14.88 -0.78
N TRP A 311 -4.57 14.07 -1.19
CA TRP A 311 -5.20 14.20 -2.51
C TRP A 311 -5.96 15.53 -2.66
N ALA A 312 -6.72 15.93 -1.64
CA ALA A 312 -7.42 17.21 -1.64
C ALA A 312 -6.48 18.42 -1.48
N ALA A 313 -5.27 18.23 -0.92
CA ALA A 313 -4.25 19.28 -0.91
C ALA A 313 -3.60 19.47 -2.29
N ASN A 314 -3.25 18.35 -2.95
CA ASN A 314 -2.53 18.32 -4.22
C ASN A 314 -3.42 18.73 -5.41
N VAL A 315 -4.69 18.32 -5.45
CA VAL A 315 -5.62 18.76 -6.51
C VAL A 315 -5.87 20.27 -6.39
N ASN A 316 -5.49 21.00 -7.44
CA ASN A 316 -5.50 22.47 -7.53
C ASN A 316 -4.53 23.20 -6.57
N GLU A 317 -3.53 22.52 -5.99
CA GLU A 317 -2.44 23.11 -5.19
C GLU A 317 -2.92 23.99 -4.01
N GLY A 318 -4.12 23.72 -3.48
CA GLY A 318 -4.88 24.66 -2.65
C GLY A 318 -4.94 24.36 -1.14
N GLY A 319 -4.62 23.13 -0.71
CA GLY A 319 -4.81 22.72 0.69
C GLY A 319 -6.27 22.80 1.15
N VAL A 320 -6.50 23.19 2.42
CA VAL A 320 -7.83 23.51 2.95
C VAL A 320 -8.00 25.03 3.07
N ASP A 321 -9.09 25.58 2.53
CA ASP A 321 -9.37 27.02 2.59
C ASP A 321 -9.50 27.49 4.06
N PRO A 322 -8.72 28.50 4.52
CA PRO A 322 -8.84 29.05 5.87
C PRO A 322 -10.21 29.67 6.18
N ASP A 323 -10.97 30.14 5.19
CA ASP A 323 -12.33 30.66 5.35
C ASP A 323 -13.42 29.56 5.24
N LEU A 324 -13.07 28.31 4.87
CA LEU A 324 -13.98 27.16 4.96
C LEU A 324 -14.40 26.93 6.41
N THR A 325 -15.69 27.05 6.69
CA THR A 325 -16.24 27.01 8.07
C THR A 325 -17.32 25.96 8.27
N GLU A 326 -18.04 25.60 7.21
CA GLU A 326 -18.94 24.45 7.15
C GLU A 326 -18.99 23.91 5.71
N ALA A 327 -19.15 22.59 5.56
CA ALA A 327 -19.40 21.93 4.27
C ALA A 327 -20.42 20.80 4.49
N GLU A 328 -21.29 20.54 3.51
CA GLU A 328 -22.40 19.59 3.67
C GLU A 328 -22.65 18.75 2.42
N MET A 329 -22.63 17.44 2.60
CA MET A 329 -23.12 16.44 1.65
C MET A 329 -24.56 16.07 2.01
N GLN A 330 -25.45 16.01 1.01
CA GLN A 330 -26.86 15.64 1.21
C GLN A 330 -27.17 14.38 0.41
N ILE A 331 -27.76 13.37 1.05
CA ILE A 331 -28.15 12.09 0.44
C ILE A 331 -29.68 11.93 0.54
N ASP A 332 -30.31 11.79 -0.62
CA ASP A 332 -31.76 11.71 -0.85
C ASP A 332 -32.27 10.27 -0.69
N TYR A 333 -31.51 9.28 -1.17
CA TYR A 333 -31.72 7.86 -0.87
C TYR A 333 -30.44 7.04 -1.10
N VAL A 334 -30.41 5.85 -0.50
CA VAL A 334 -29.49 4.74 -0.79
C VAL A 334 -30.33 3.51 -1.13
N ARG A 335 -30.14 2.90 -2.30
CA ARG A 335 -30.86 1.69 -2.74
C ARG A 335 -29.89 0.61 -3.20
N VAL A 336 -30.13 -0.62 -2.78
CA VAL A 336 -29.36 -1.80 -3.17
C VAL A 336 -30.28 -2.85 -3.79
N TYR A 337 -29.94 -3.27 -5.00
CA TYR A 337 -30.67 -4.27 -5.78
C TYR A 337 -29.77 -5.48 -6.04
N GLN A 338 -30.35 -6.67 -6.05
CA GLN A 338 -29.66 -7.89 -6.47
C GLN A 338 -30.40 -8.57 -7.63
N CYS A 339 -29.67 -9.34 -8.43
CA CYS A 339 -30.21 -9.95 -9.63
C CYS A 339 -31.05 -11.19 -9.29
N LYS A 340 -32.36 -11.12 -9.56
CA LYS A 340 -33.40 -12.03 -9.03
C LYS A 340 -33.12 -13.53 -9.24
N ASP A 341 -32.69 -13.89 -10.44
CA ASP A 341 -32.53 -15.29 -10.89
C ASP A 341 -31.06 -15.70 -11.07
N ASP A 342 -30.10 -14.82 -10.73
CA ASP A 342 -28.66 -15.03 -10.88
C ASP A 342 -27.87 -14.32 -9.76
N ALA A 343 -27.39 -15.09 -8.80
CA ALA A 343 -26.60 -14.59 -7.67
C ALA A 343 -25.23 -14.01 -8.06
N THR A 344 -24.80 -14.07 -9.32
CA THR A 344 -23.55 -13.46 -9.80
C THR A 344 -23.75 -12.07 -10.43
N GLY A 345 -24.98 -11.59 -10.57
CA GLY A 345 -25.30 -10.28 -11.18
C GLY A 345 -25.29 -10.26 -12.72
N VAL A 346 -24.47 -11.10 -13.37
CA VAL A 346 -24.15 -11.10 -14.81
C VAL A 346 -25.36 -11.16 -15.74
N ALA A 347 -26.46 -11.80 -15.32
CA ALA A 347 -27.71 -11.82 -16.08
C ALA A 347 -28.46 -10.47 -16.12
N CYS A 348 -28.30 -9.60 -15.12
CA CYS A 348 -28.99 -8.31 -15.01
C CYS A 348 -28.12 -7.12 -15.48
N GLY A 349 -26.80 -7.29 -15.50
CA GLY A 349 -25.81 -6.31 -15.94
C GLY A 349 -26.18 -5.53 -17.19
N SER A 350 -26.04 -4.22 -17.12
CA SER A 350 -26.14 -3.29 -18.23
C SER A 350 -24.97 -3.48 -19.19
N LYS A 351 -25.29 -3.57 -20.49
CA LYS A 351 -24.31 -3.87 -21.53
C LYS A 351 -24.25 -2.65 -22.45
N GLY A 352 -23.22 -1.84 -22.28
CA GLY A 352 -22.96 -0.68 -23.12
C GLY A 352 -22.58 -1.07 -24.56
N GLU A 353 -22.53 -0.08 -25.45
CA GLU A 353 -21.84 -0.25 -26.73
C GLU A 353 -20.33 0.01 -26.46
N PRO A 354 -19.38 -0.82 -26.92
CA PRO A 354 -17.98 -0.76 -26.47
C PRO A 354 -17.19 0.53 -26.76
N ASP A 355 -17.76 1.48 -27.50
CA ASP A 355 -17.18 2.80 -27.80
C ASP A 355 -17.83 3.93 -26.97
N SER A 356 -18.63 3.63 -25.92
CA SER A 356 -19.45 4.60 -25.19
C SER A 356 -19.12 4.78 -23.70
N PHE A 357 -18.01 4.23 -23.24
CA PHE A 357 -17.51 4.30 -21.86
C PHE A 357 -15.99 4.02 -21.87
N GLU A 358 -15.28 4.43 -20.83
CA GLU A 358 -13.87 4.09 -20.65
C GLU A 358 -13.72 2.70 -20.01
N VAL A 359 -12.73 1.94 -20.48
CA VAL A 359 -12.33 0.67 -19.86
C VAL A 359 -11.04 0.94 -19.10
N SER A 360 -11.08 0.75 -17.78
CA SER A 360 -9.86 0.70 -16.99
C SER A 360 -9.18 -0.65 -17.27
N GLU A 361 -8.01 -0.60 -17.90
CA GLU A 361 -7.18 -1.80 -18.16
C GLU A 361 -6.60 -2.36 -16.85
N GLY A 362 -6.49 -1.53 -15.80
CA GLY A 362 -6.03 -1.93 -14.47
C GLY A 362 -4.56 -2.35 -14.42
N HIS A 363 -4.24 -3.38 -13.63
CA HIS A 363 -2.88 -3.91 -13.46
C HIS A 363 -2.84 -5.44 -13.60
N GLU A 364 -1.85 -5.96 -14.32
CA GLU A 364 -1.52 -7.39 -14.33
C GLU A 364 -0.88 -7.79 -12.97
N PRO A 365 -1.11 -9.02 -12.46
CA PRO A 365 -0.41 -9.52 -11.28
C PRO A 365 1.10 -9.65 -11.54
N PRO A 366 1.99 -9.22 -10.62
CA PRO A 366 3.41 -9.56 -10.71
C PRO A 366 3.61 -11.07 -10.53
N GLU A 367 4.72 -11.65 -11.02
CA GLU A 367 4.98 -13.07 -10.73
C GLU A 367 5.28 -13.27 -9.24
N LEU A 368 4.78 -14.36 -8.64
CA LEU A 368 5.16 -14.80 -7.31
C LEU A 368 6.48 -15.59 -7.43
N VAL A 369 7.59 -14.98 -7.02
CA VAL A 369 8.94 -15.52 -7.26
C VAL A 369 9.42 -16.37 -6.08
N GLU A 370 9.84 -17.60 -6.39
CA GLU A 370 10.58 -18.49 -5.50
C GLU A 370 12.09 -18.16 -5.55
N ASP A 371 12.51 -17.10 -4.87
CA ASP A 371 13.95 -16.84 -4.65
C ASP A 371 14.48 -17.84 -3.62
N SER A 372 15.58 -18.53 -3.94
CA SER A 372 16.09 -19.63 -3.12
C SER A 372 17.60 -19.73 -3.12
N LEU A 373 18.19 -19.79 -1.92
CA LEU A 373 19.60 -20.13 -1.74
C LEU A 373 19.73 -21.66 -1.72
N VAL A 374 20.05 -22.24 -2.88
CA VAL A 374 20.37 -23.67 -3.00
C VAL A 374 21.82 -23.90 -2.57
N LEU A 375 22.01 -24.55 -1.42
CA LEU A 375 23.32 -24.97 -0.90
C LEU A 375 23.80 -26.24 -1.62
N PHE A 376 22.87 -27.14 -1.95
CA PHE A 376 23.14 -28.39 -2.63
C PHE A 376 21.92 -29.00 -3.32
N GLU A 377 22.08 -29.34 -4.59
CA GLU A 377 21.19 -30.20 -5.40
C GLU A 377 22.09 -31.17 -6.17
N GLU A 378 22.02 -31.28 -7.50
CA GLU A 378 22.94 -32.12 -8.32
C GLU A 378 24.43 -31.72 -8.23
N ALA A 379 24.72 -30.55 -7.65
CA ALA A 379 26.05 -30.04 -7.36
C ALA A 379 26.03 -29.24 -6.05
N ILE A 380 27.22 -29.03 -5.48
CA ILE A 380 27.41 -28.08 -4.38
C ILE A 380 27.64 -26.67 -4.91
N ASP A 381 27.10 -25.68 -4.21
CA ASP A 381 27.42 -24.28 -4.44
C ASP A 381 28.93 -23.99 -4.31
N GLU A 382 29.42 -22.97 -5.03
CA GLU A 382 30.85 -22.62 -5.06
C GLU A 382 31.32 -21.84 -3.81
N GLU A 383 30.40 -21.24 -3.04
CA GLU A 383 30.70 -20.46 -1.84
C GLU A 383 30.40 -21.24 -0.54
N TRP A 384 29.38 -22.10 -0.53
CA TRP A 384 28.94 -22.90 0.62
C TRP A 384 29.56 -24.30 0.70
N ALA A 385 30.85 -24.36 1.02
CA ALA A 385 31.61 -25.61 1.04
C ALA A 385 31.10 -26.66 2.06
N ALA A 386 30.98 -27.92 1.62
CA ALA A 386 30.61 -29.05 2.49
C ALA A 386 31.79 -29.44 3.40
N TRP A 387 31.50 -29.53 4.70
CA TRP A 387 32.50 -29.41 5.75
C TRP A 387 32.29 -30.42 6.89
N ASP A 388 33.40 -30.83 7.51
CA ASP A 388 33.45 -31.55 8.80
C ASP A 388 34.34 -30.73 9.73
N CYS A 389 33.78 -30.19 10.82
CA CYS A 389 34.49 -29.24 11.66
C CYS A 389 35.74 -29.84 12.33
N CYS A 390 35.65 -31.13 12.67
CA CYS A 390 36.41 -31.68 13.77
C CYS A 390 36.75 -33.17 13.62
N GLY A 391 35.99 -33.94 12.85
CA GLY A 391 36.11 -35.41 12.79
C GLY A 391 37.33 -35.91 12.02
N GLY A 392 37.77 -35.14 11.02
CA GLY A 392 38.83 -35.51 10.10
C GLY A 392 38.37 -36.42 8.95
N THR A 393 37.07 -36.42 8.64
CA THR A 393 36.52 -37.04 7.43
C THR A 393 36.59 -36.03 6.26
N THR A 394 35.91 -36.32 5.15
CA THR A 394 35.78 -35.40 4.02
C THR A 394 34.47 -35.75 3.32
N PRO A 395 33.50 -34.83 3.23
CA PRO A 395 32.25 -35.09 2.52
C PRO A 395 32.50 -35.47 1.06
N ALA A 396 31.64 -36.32 0.50
CA ALA A 396 31.86 -36.91 -0.81
C ALA A 396 30.59 -36.91 -1.66
N LEU A 397 30.67 -36.29 -2.84
CA LEU A 397 29.63 -36.41 -3.87
C LEU A 397 29.59 -37.86 -4.40
N VAL A 398 28.42 -38.50 -4.30
CA VAL A 398 28.17 -39.87 -4.75
C VAL A 398 26.86 -39.94 -5.52
N ALA A 399 26.75 -40.81 -6.52
CA ALA A 399 25.44 -41.08 -7.13
C ALA A 399 24.66 -42.08 -6.26
N ASP A 400 23.38 -41.81 -5.97
CA ASP A 400 22.54 -42.77 -5.25
C ASP A 400 22.16 -43.97 -6.15
N VAL A 401 21.49 -44.96 -5.56
CA VAL A 401 20.92 -46.11 -6.27
C VAL A 401 19.52 -45.82 -6.82
N ASP A 402 18.85 -44.80 -6.31
CA ASP A 402 17.57 -44.30 -6.80
C ASP A 402 17.79 -43.16 -7.81
N PRO A 403 17.36 -43.28 -9.07
CA PRO A 403 17.61 -42.28 -10.11
C PRO A 403 16.78 -40.99 -9.97
N GLU A 404 15.95 -40.88 -8.93
CA GLU A 404 15.22 -39.65 -8.58
C GLU A 404 16.12 -38.64 -7.83
N TYR A 405 17.19 -39.11 -7.18
CA TYR A 405 18.13 -38.34 -6.35
C TYR A 405 19.57 -38.33 -6.95
N GLY A 406 19.70 -37.92 -8.21
CA GLY A 406 20.92 -37.97 -9.05
C GLY A 406 22.29 -38.14 -8.35
N ASN A 407 22.97 -37.04 -8.05
CA ASN A 407 24.19 -36.97 -7.24
C ASN A 407 23.87 -36.37 -5.86
N VAL A 408 24.27 -37.04 -4.78
CA VAL A 408 24.01 -36.64 -3.39
C VAL A 408 25.29 -36.48 -2.57
N LEU A 409 25.23 -35.68 -1.50
CA LEU A 409 26.35 -35.51 -0.58
C LEU A 409 26.36 -36.58 0.51
N GLN A 410 27.38 -37.44 0.51
CA GLN A 410 27.64 -38.36 1.61
C GLN A 410 28.45 -37.67 2.71
N PHE A 411 27.94 -37.76 3.94
CA PHE A 411 28.62 -37.36 5.16
C PHE A 411 28.92 -38.57 6.05
N ASP A 412 30.18 -38.66 6.52
CA ASP A 412 30.68 -39.68 7.46
C ASP A 412 31.04 -39.03 8.80
N ILE A 413 30.49 -39.53 9.91
CA ILE A 413 30.69 -38.95 11.24
C ILE A 413 31.64 -39.79 12.09
N SER A 414 32.80 -39.24 12.42
CA SER A 414 33.72 -39.77 13.45
C SER A 414 34.08 -38.70 14.46
N ASN A 415 33.99 -39.02 15.75
CA ASN A 415 34.23 -38.05 16.83
C ASN A 415 35.72 -37.66 16.92
N HIS A 416 36.03 -36.36 17.09
CA HIS A 416 37.41 -35.90 17.23
C HIS A 416 38.10 -36.55 18.46
N PRO A 417 39.33 -37.10 18.34
CA PRO A 417 40.03 -37.76 19.45
C PRO A 417 40.28 -36.92 20.71
N GLU A 418 40.27 -35.58 20.60
CA GLU A 418 40.48 -34.68 21.75
C GLU A 418 39.20 -33.97 22.24
N TRP A 419 38.19 -33.79 21.38
CA TRP A 419 36.97 -33.03 21.69
C TRP A 419 35.71 -33.89 21.84
N GLY A 420 35.74 -35.15 21.41
CA GLY A 420 34.72 -36.15 21.70
C GLY A 420 33.46 -36.11 20.83
N GLY A 421 33.36 -35.19 19.86
CA GLY A 421 32.29 -35.11 18.86
C GLY A 421 32.81 -34.55 17.54
N THR A 422 31.92 -34.47 16.55
CA THR A 422 32.02 -33.57 15.40
C THR A 422 30.61 -33.20 14.93
N ILE A 423 30.50 -32.14 14.14
CA ILE A 423 29.30 -31.77 13.36
C ILE A 423 29.75 -31.52 11.92
N VAL A 424 28.82 -31.75 10.98
CA VAL A 424 29.02 -31.67 9.54
C VAL A 424 27.90 -30.85 8.89
N GLY A 425 28.15 -30.29 7.71
CA GLY A 425 27.19 -29.44 6.99
C GLY A 425 27.82 -28.57 5.92
N PHE A 426 27.26 -27.39 5.70
CA PHE A 426 27.64 -26.40 4.68
C PHE A 426 28.18 -25.12 5.33
N ASN A 427 29.21 -24.52 4.75
CA ASN A 427 30.02 -23.47 5.38
C ASN A 427 30.38 -22.37 4.36
N GLY A 428 29.63 -21.25 4.39
CA GLY A 428 29.96 -20.02 3.67
C GLY A 428 31.06 -19.18 4.36
N ARG A 429 31.23 -19.37 5.68
CA ARG A 429 32.23 -18.68 6.51
C ARG A 429 33.68 -18.82 6.00
N GLU A 430 34.04 -19.93 5.34
CA GLU A 430 35.37 -20.09 4.71
C GLU A 430 35.54 -19.30 3.39
N ALA A 431 34.47 -19.05 2.64
CA ALA A 431 34.46 -18.12 1.50
C ALA A 431 34.40 -16.64 1.95
N GLY A 432 33.89 -16.39 3.16
CA GLY A 432 33.58 -15.06 3.68
C GLY A 432 32.15 -14.62 3.37
N VAL A 433 31.27 -15.58 3.06
CA VAL A 433 29.87 -15.38 2.66
C VAL A 433 28.96 -15.74 3.82
N ALA A 434 27.88 -14.98 3.96
CA ALA A 434 26.80 -15.21 4.89
C ALA A 434 25.48 -14.87 4.19
N HIS A 435 24.43 -15.62 4.50
CA HIS A 435 23.09 -15.46 3.94
C HIS A 435 22.21 -14.64 4.88
N ASN A 436 21.37 -13.78 4.29
CA ASN A 436 20.31 -13.09 5.01
C ASN A 436 19.00 -13.87 4.83
N ALA A 437 18.67 -14.67 5.83
CA ALA A 437 17.45 -15.47 5.88
C ALA A 437 16.27 -14.77 6.57
N SER A 438 16.35 -13.44 6.81
CA SER A 438 15.24 -12.68 7.43
C SER A 438 13.98 -12.62 6.57
N ALA A 439 14.11 -13.02 5.30
CA ALA A 439 13.11 -13.01 4.24
C ALA A 439 12.76 -14.44 3.77
N ASP A 440 13.40 -15.47 4.33
CA ASP A 440 13.16 -16.87 3.98
C ASP A 440 12.00 -17.43 4.80
N HIS A 441 11.08 -18.14 4.16
CA HIS A 441 9.99 -18.83 4.84
C HIS A 441 10.45 -20.20 5.34
N THR A 442 11.23 -20.94 4.55
CA THR A 442 11.69 -22.29 4.92
C THR A 442 13.18 -22.53 4.67
N LEU A 443 13.72 -23.48 5.42
CA LEU A 443 14.89 -24.27 5.06
C LEU A 443 14.43 -25.73 4.89
N GLU A 444 14.60 -26.28 3.70
CA GLU A 444 14.24 -27.66 3.35
C GLU A 444 15.45 -28.50 2.94
N PHE A 445 15.37 -29.81 3.15
CA PHE A 445 16.31 -30.81 2.62
C PHE A 445 15.76 -32.23 2.68
N ASP A 446 16.27 -33.09 1.79
CA ASP A 446 16.10 -34.55 1.86
C ASP A 446 17.29 -35.21 2.57
N LEU A 447 17.03 -36.15 3.48
CA LEU A 447 18.08 -36.90 4.19
C LEU A 447 17.78 -38.41 4.24
N LYS A 448 18.85 -39.21 4.11
CA LYS A 448 18.80 -40.68 4.14
C LYS A 448 19.95 -41.29 4.92
N MET A 449 19.61 -42.01 5.99
CA MET A 449 20.60 -42.74 6.79
C MET A 449 21.12 -43.98 6.06
N THR A 450 22.43 -44.13 5.93
CA THR A 450 23.07 -45.35 5.39
C THR A 450 23.77 -46.17 6.49
N ALA A 451 24.21 -45.53 7.58
CA ALA A 451 24.65 -46.19 8.80
C ALA A 451 24.17 -45.45 10.06
N LEU A 452 23.66 -46.20 11.04
CA LEU A 452 23.26 -45.63 12.34
C LEU A 452 24.49 -45.32 13.22
N PRO A 453 24.45 -44.26 14.05
CA PRO A 453 25.45 -44.03 15.10
C PRO A 453 25.54 -45.19 16.09
N GLU A 454 26.68 -45.34 16.75
CA GLU A 454 26.88 -46.30 17.85
C GLU A 454 25.89 -46.06 19.01
N VAL A 455 25.42 -44.82 19.19
CA VAL A 455 24.33 -44.43 20.10
C VAL A 455 23.03 -44.30 19.29
N THR A 456 22.29 -45.40 19.13
CA THR A 456 21.06 -45.44 18.30
C THR A 456 19.84 -44.75 18.92
N ASP A 457 19.97 -44.18 20.11
CA ASP A 457 18.92 -43.47 20.86
C ASP A 457 19.45 -42.05 21.15
N THR A 458 19.55 -41.27 20.07
CA THR A 458 20.05 -39.88 20.07
C THR A 458 19.12 -39.02 19.25
N ALA A 459 18.93 -37.77 19.68
CA ALA A 459 18.38 -36.74 18.83
C ALA A 459 19.26 -36.54 17.59
N TRP A 460 18.61 -36.23 16.48
CA TRP A 460 19.20 -35.58 15.31
C TRP A 460 18.76 -34.13 15.31
N ILE A 461 19.68 -33.24 14.95
CA ILE A 461 19.51 -31.80 15.01
C ILE A 461 19.80 -31.15 13.66
N LEU A 462 19.03 -30.12 13.36
CA LEU A 462 19.42 -29.02 12.48
C LEU A 462 20.02 -27.94 13.39
N LYS A 463 21.19 -27.41 13.03
CA LYS A 463 21.80 -26.26 13.71
C LYS A 463 22.26 -25.22 12.69
N LEU A 464 21.90 -23.97 12.92
CA LEU A 464 22.36 -22.82 12.11
C LEU A 464 23.31 -21.99 12.96
N GLU A 465 24.37 -21.42 12.37
CA GLU A 465 25.25 -20.43 13.02
C GLU A 465 25.35 -19.17 12.16
N SER A 466 25.65 -18.05 12.82
CA SER A 466 25.85 -16.74 12.21
C SER A 466 27.00 -15.99 12.89
N GLY A 467 28.03 -15.56 12.16
CA GLY A 467 29.13 -14.76 12.72
C GLY A 467 30.03 -15.46 13.76
N GLY A 468 29.89 -16.77 13.94
CA GLY A 468 30.71 -17.61 14.84
C GLY A 468 29.92 -18.40 15.89
N GLU A 469 30.62 -19.33 16.56
CA GLU A 469 30.08 -20.36 17.48
C GLU A 469 29.13 -19.87 18.61
N SER A 470 29.08 -18.56 18.88
CA SER A 470 28.27 -17.96 19.95
C SER A 470 26.86 -17.50 19.55
N SER A 471 26.56 -17.44 18.25
CA SER A 471 25.28 -16.97 17.71
C SER A 471 24.70 -18.08 16.82
N PHE A 472 23.70 -18.78 17.34
CA PHE A 472 23.19 -20.00 16.75
C PHE A 472 21.75 -20.35 17.17
N VAL A 473 21.15 -21.32 16.48
CA VAL A 473 19.93 -22.02 16.90
C VAL A 473 20.11 -23.53 16.68
N GLU A 474 19.47 -24.36 17.51
CA GLU A 474 19.50 -25.83 17.42
C GLU A 474 18.08 -26.38 17.60
N VAL A 475 17.55 -27.06 16.59
CA VAL A 475 16.22 -27.69 16.59
C VAL A 475 16.33 -29.18 16.28
N ASN A 476 15.36 -29.99 16.69
CA ASN A 476 15.40 -31.44 16.43
C ASN A 476 14.79 -31.75 15.06
N LEU A 477 15.30 -32.76 14.35
CA LEU A 477 14.73 -33.08 13.02
C LEU A 477 13.27 -33.55 13.07
N ASN A 478 12.77 -33.99 14.24
CA ASN A 478 11.37 -34.33 14.45
C ASN A 478 10.49 -33.15 14.91
N THR A 479 10.98 -31.92 14.75
CA THR A 479 10.18 -30.69 14.76
C THR A 479 10.20 -29.98 13.40
N SER A 480 10.50 -30.71 12.31
CA SER A 480 10.07 -30.32 10.95
C SER A 480 8.56 -30.54 10.80
N GLU A 481 7.95 -30.00 9.73
CA GLU A 481 6.50 -30.14 9.49
C GLU A 481 6.03 -31.60 9.36
N GLU A 482 6.89 -32.50 8.88
CA GLU A 482 6.64 -33.94 8.79
C GLU A 482 6.65 -34.64 10.16
N GLY A 483 7.33 -34.06 11.16
CA GLY A 483 7.44 -34.59 12.53
C GLY A 483 8.19 -35.93 12.64
N VAL A 484 9.04 -36.27 11.67
CA VAL A 484 9.71 -37.59 11.56
C VAL A 484 11.14 -37.59 12.12
N SER A 485 11.70 -38.78 12.38
CA SER A 485 13.11 -38.95 12.75
C SER A 485 13.84 -39.78 11.69
N PRO A 486 15.16 -39.58 11.46
CA PRO A 486 15.88 -40.31 10.40
C PRO A 486 15.85 -41.84 10.53
N GLU A 487 15.38 -42.52 9.47
CA GLU A 487 15.27 -43.98 9.36
C GLU A 487 16.31 -44.59 8.42
N LEU A 488 16.75 -45.81 8.74
CA LEU A 488 17.86 -46.49 8.06
C LEU A 488 17.49 -47.07 6.69
N ASN A 489 18.08 -46.50 5.63
CA ASN A 489 17.85 -46.72 4.19
C ASN A 489 16.52 -46.14 3.64
N THR A 490 15.94 -45.15 4.30
CA THR A 490 14.77 -44.40 3.82
C THR A 490 15.20 -42.98 3.46
N TRP A 491 14.76 -42.43 2.32
CA TRP A 491 14.77 -40.99 2.09
C TRP A 491 13.60 -40.35 2.84
N GLN A 492 13.84 -39.21 3.47
CA GLN A 492 12.85 -38.40 4.18
C GLN A 492 13.13 -36.93 3.90
N HIS A 493 12.09 -36.20 3.52
CA HIS A 493 12.09 -34.75 3.42
C HIS A 493 11.94 -34.14 4.82
N TYR A 494 12.48 -32.93 5.01
CA TYR A 494 12.39 -32.15 6.23
C TYR A 494 12.19 -30.67 5.93
N THR A 495 10.98 -30.15 6.12
CA THR A 495 10.68 -28.70 6.02
C THR A 495 10.79 -28.04 7.39
N PHE A 496 11.61 -27.00 7.53
CA PHE A 496 11.66 -26.14 8.71
C PHE A 496 11.23 -24.72 8.36
N ARG A 497 10.13 -24.25 8.94
CA ARG A 497 9.78 -22.83 8.85
C ARG A 497 10.74 -21.97 9.67
N MET A 498 11.20 -20.88 9.08
CA MET A 498 12.21 -20.01 9.71
C MET A 498 11.65 -19.22 10.89
N ASP A 499 10.36 -18.89 10.90
CA ASP A 499 9.68 -18.26 12.04
C ASP A 499 9.60 -19.19 13.26
N GLU A 500 9.24 -20.46 13.08
CA GLU A 500 9.26 -21.47 14.15
C GLU A 500 10.69 -21.76 14.64
N VAL A 501 11.67 -21.82 13.73
CA VAL A 501 13.10 -21.94 14.11
C VAL A 501 13.52 -20.76 14.98
N LEU A 502 13.21 -19.53 14.60
CA LEU A 502 13.53 -18.32 15.37
C LEU A 502 12.72 -18.20 16.68
N ALA A 503 11.55 -18.82 16.79
CA ALA A 503 10.77 -18.91 18.03
C ALA A 503 11.38 -19.87 19.08
N THR A 504 12.46 -20.59 18.77
CA THR A 504 13.08 -21.60 19.65
C THR A 504 13.66 -20.98 20.94
N GLU A 505 13.19 -21.45 22.11
CA GLU A 505 13.58 -20.92 23.41
C GLU A 505 15.11 -20.97 23.63
N GLY A 506 15.73 -19.78 23.69
CA GLY A 506 17.16 -19.62 24.01
C GLY A 506 18.10 -19.61 22.80
N HIS A 507 17.59 -19.49 21.57
CA HIS A 507 18.41 -19.18 20.40
C HIS A 507 19.22 -17.87 20.58
N THR A 508 20.31 -17.73 19.83
CA THR A 508 21.14 -16.52 19.73
C THR A 508 21.52 -16.18 18.30
N LEU A 509 20.89 -16.82 17.31
CA LEU A 509 21.14 -16.63 15.87
C LEU A 509 20.83 -15.19 15.43
N ASP A 510 21.72 -14.60 14.63
CA ASP A 510 21.42 -13.45 13.79
C ASP A 510 21.02 -13.96 12.39
N VAL A 511 19.73 -13.89 12.10
CA VAL A 511 19.15 -14.40 10.85
C VAL A 511 19.69 -13.69 9.60
N HIS A 512 20.24 -12.47 9.75
CA HIS A 512 20.77 -11.69 8.64
C HIS A 512 22.18 -12.10 8.19
N ALA A 513 22.82 -13.02 8.91
CA ALA A 513 24.22 -13.37 8.73
C ALA A 513 24.51 -14.85 8.96
N ILE A 514 23.60 -15.74 8.54
CA ILE A 514 23.79 -17.20 8.65
C ILE A 514 24.98 -17.61 7.79
N ASP A 515 26.01 -18.21 8.39
CA ASP A 515 27.27 -18.56 7.70
C ASP A 515 27.65 -20.04 7.81
N ILE A 516 26.91 -20.84 8.60
CA ILE A 516 26.98 -22.31 8.64
C ILE A 516 25.56 -22.92 8.76
N VAL A 517 25.28 -23.96 7.96
CA VAL A 517 24.10 -24.84 8.11
C VAL A 517 24.57 -26.25 8.43
N MET A 518 24.08 -26.86 9.51
CA MET A 518 24.55 -28.16 10.02
C MET A 518 23.42 -29.17 10.22
N VAL A 519 23.66 -30.43 9.84
CA VAL A 519 22.74 -31.55 10.10
C VAL A 519 23.51 -32.73 10.68
N ALA A 520 23.20 -33.14 11.91
CA ALA A 520 23.95 -34.18 12.61
C ALA A 520 23.19 -34.82 13.80
N PRO A 521 23.65 -35.96 14.34
CA PRO A 521 23.31 -36.39 15.69
C PRO A 521 23.80 -35.38 16.74
N ALA A 522 23.05 -35.23 17.83
CA ALA A 522 23.43 -34.39 18.97
C ALA A 522 24.87 -34.65 19.46
N TRP A 523 25.56 -33.57 19.87
CA TRP A 523 27.02 -33.53 20.01
C TRP A 523 27.63 -34.73 20.77
N GLY A 524 28.55 -35.43 20.09
CA GLY A 524 29.30 -36.56 20.63
C GLY A 524 28.63 -37.93 20.52
N ASN A 525 27.33 -38.01 20.20
CA ASN A 525 26.63 -39.29 19.99
C ASN A 525 26.84 -39.87 18.57
N GLY A 526 27.24 -39.04 17.60
CA GLY A 526 27.20 -39.37 16.17
C GLY A 526 28.25 -40.36 15.65
N GLN A 527 29.17 -40.84 16.49
CA GLN A 527 30.23 -41.78 16.11
C GLN A 527 29.68 -42.98 15.29
N GLY A 528 30.16 -43.12 14.06
CA GLY A 528 29.80 -44.23 13.16
C GLY A 528 28.52 -44.02 12.36
N ALA A 529 27.85 -42.87 12.49
CA ALA A 529 26.77 -42.49 11.58
C ALA A 529 27.32 -42.18 10.17
N GLN A 530 26.52 -42.53 9.16
CA GLN A 530 26.71 -42.10 7.78
C GLN A 530 25.33 -41.78 7.19
N PHE A 531 25.23 -40.68 6.47
CA PHE A 531 24.01 -40.26 5.79
C PHE A 531 24.32 -39.65 4.42
N LEU A 532 23.28 -39.60 3.60
CA LEU A 532 23.22 -38.88 2.34
C LEU A 532 22.25 -37.70 2.55
N ILE A 533 22.55 -36.55 1.95
CA ILE A 533 21.69 -35.37 1.93
C ILE A 533 21.57 -34.84 0.50
N ASP A 534 20.40 -34.30 0.16
CA ASP A 534 20.05 -33.74 -1.15
C ASP A 534 19.05 -32.58 -0.98
N ASN A 535 18.80 -31.82 -2.05
CA ASN A 535 17.79 -30.74 -2.13
C ASN A 535 17.87 -29.70 -0.99
N VAL A 536 19.08 -29.34 -0.57
CA VAL A 536 19.32 -28.42 0.56
C VAL A 536 19.19 -26.98 0.09
N LYS A 537 18.07 -26.32 0.40
CA LYS A 537 17.83 -24.92 0.04
C LYS A 537 17.06 -24.14 1.10
N PHE A 538 17.31 -22.84 1.19
CA PHE A 538 16.36 -21.89 1.76
C PHE A 538 15.39 -21.43 0.67
N THR A 539 14.13 -21.14 1.00
CA THR A 539 13.13 -20.60 0.07
C THR A 539 12.46 -19.34 0.60
N LYS A 540 12.21 -18.39 -0.31
CA LYS A 540 11.36 -17.21 -0.14
C LYS A 540 10.18 -17.31 -1.08
N PHE A 541 9.08 -16.69 -0.70
CA PHE A 541 7.98 -16.34 -1.59
C PHE A 541 7.71 -14.86 -1.42
N TYR A 542 7.79 -14.12 -2.51
CA TYR A 542 7.42 -12.71 -2.60
C TYR A 542 6.62 -12.50 -3.89
N PRO A 543 5.65 -11.57 -3.91
CA PRO A 543 5.34 -10.90 -5.17
C PRO A 543 6.58 -10.15 -5.65
N ASP A 544 6.92 -10.30 -6.93
CA ASP A 544 7.85 -9.37 -7.58
C ASP A 544 7.37 -7.93 -7.33
N ALA A 545 8.31 -7.01 -7.17
CA ALA A 545 7.98 -5.60 -7.04
C ALA A 545 7.17 -5.17 -8.28
N PRO A 546 6.07 -4.38 -8.14
CA PRO A 546 5.22 -4.02 -9.26
C PRO A 546 6.03 -3.48 -10.44
N VAL A 547 5.84 -4.08 -11.61
CA VAL A 547 6.57 -3.71 -12.83
C VAL A 547 5.95 -2.43 -13.40
N TRP A 548 6.27 -1.31 -12.74
CA TRP A 548 6.06 0.03 -13.28
C TRP A 548 6.66 0.13 -14.69
N PRO A 549 6.00 0.83 -15.62
CA PRO A 549 6.25 0.69 -17.06
C PRO A 549 7.73 0.83 -17.44
N GLU A 550 8.26 -0.19 -18.11
CA GLU A 550 9.69 -0.46 -18.35
C GLU A 550 10.48 0.75 -18.87
N VAL A 551 11.12 1.49 -17.96
CA VAL A 551 12.20 2.45 -18.26
C VAL A 551 13.52 1.75 -17.92
N ASP A 552 14.41 1.63 -18.91
CA ASP A 552 15.74 1.02 -18.76
C ASP A 552 16.54 1.74 -17.65
N PRO A 553 16.75 1.10 -16.47
CA PRO A 553 17.32 1.77 -15.31
C PRO A 553 18.84 1.95 -15.42
N THR A 554 19.44 1.60 -16.57
CA THR A 554 20.88 1.70 -16.78
C THR A 554 21.32 2.93 -17.59
N THR A 555 20.42 3.66 -18.26
CA THR A 555 20.72 5.00 -18.81
C THR A 555 19.46 5.87 -18.95
N GLY A 556 19.36 6.97 -18.20
CA GLY A 556 18.26 7.93 -18.32
C GLY A 556 18.15 8.90 -17.13
N PRO A 557 17.08 9.70 -17.06
CA PRO A 557 16.69 10.39 -15.83
C PRO A 557 16.42 9.38 -14.70
N LEU A 558 16.73 9.77 -13.47
CA LEU A 558 16.54 8.96 -12.27
C LEU A 558 16.04 9.84 -11.11
N THR A 559 14.79 9.64 -10.72
CA THR A 559 14.29 10.14 -9.43
C THR A 559 14.81 9.25 -8.30
N VAL A 560 15.67 9.82 -7.45
CA VAL A 560 16.16 9.22 -6.21
C VAL A 560 15.12 9.38 -5.10
N TYR A 561 14.44 10.52 -5.06
CA TYR A 561 13.30 10.79 -4.16
C TYR A 561 12.45 11.97 -4.68
N GLU A 562 11.13 11.82 -4.68
CA GLU A 562 10.14 12.87 -5.00
C GLU A 562 8.79 12.42 -4.42
N ASP A 563 8.29 13.11 -3.39
CA ASP A 563 7.03 12.80 -2.67
C ASP A 563 6.87 11.36 -2.11
N GLY A 564 7.91 10.51 -2.21
CA GLY A 564 7.96 9.17 -1.66
C GLY A 564 9.28 8.43 -1.93
N ILE A 565 9.58 7.44 -1.09
CA ILE A 565 10.78 6.60 -1.19
C ILE A 565 10.86 5.80 -2.51
N ASN A 566 11.93 6.00 -3.27
CA ASN A 566 12.38 5.01 -4.26
C ASN A 566 13.05 3.83 -3.53
N PRO A 567 12.50 2.59 -3.59
CA PRO A 567 13.05 1.45 -2.85
C PRO A 567 14.46 1.04 -3.33
N ALA A 568 14.80 1.35 -4.59
CA ALA A 568 16.14 1.13 -5.15
C ALA A 568 17.17 2.18 -4.68
N TRP A 569 16.75 3.24 -3.97
CA TRP A 569 17.58 4.32 -3.45
C TRP A 569 17.15 4.73 -2.03
N THR A 570 17.34 3.84 -1.07
CA THR A 570 16.93 4.09 0.33
C THR A 570 17.62 5.29 0.96
N ALA A 571 16.92 5.98 1.86
CA ALA A 571 17.50 7.00 2.72
C ALA A 571 18.35 6.36 3.84
N TRP A 572 19.53 6.91 4.10
CA TRP A 572 20.57 6.27 4.92
C TRP A 572 21.46 7.27 5.67
N ASP A 573 21.91 6.86 6.85
CA ASP A 573 22.94 7.54 7.67
C ASP A 573 24.13 6.59 7.88
N CYS A 574 25.37 7.09 7.71
CA CYS A 574 26.57 6.25 7.73
C CYS A 574 26.87 5.55 9.05
N CYS A 575 26.31 6.07 10.14
CA CYS A 575 26.96 6.05 11.43
C CYS A 575 25.97 5.79 12.59
N ALA A 576 24.66 5.79 12.28
CA ALA A 576 23.57 5.14 13.00
C ALA A 576 23.63 5.35 14.53
N ASP A 577 23.65 6.62 14.94
CA ASP A 577 23.80 7.00 16.35
C ASP A 577 22.53 6.85 17.21
N GLY A 578 21.50 6.19 16.66
CA GLY A 578 20.21 5.90 17.28
C GLY A 578 19.01 6.48 16.51
N TYR A 579 19.27 7.34 15.53
CA TYR A 579 18.28 7.87 14.60
C TYR A 579 18.41 7.18 13.23
N GLN A 580 17.33 7.16 12.46
CA GLN A 580 17.30 6.80 11.03
C GLN A 580 16.58 7.92 10.27
N PRO A 581 16.97 8.26 9.04
CA PRO A 581 16.18 9.18 8.23
C PRO A 581 14.73 8.70 8.13
N VAL A 582 13.78 9.63 8.22
CA VAL A 582 12.34 9.33 8.20
C VAL A 582 11.63 10.22 7.20
N GLU A 583 10.70 9.64 6.45
CA GLU A 583 9.74 10.37 5.64
C GLU A 583 8.77 11.11 6.55
N VAL A 584 8.51 12.39 6.27
CA VAL A 584 7.59 13.26 7.03
C VAL A 584 6.91 14.26 6.10
N ASP A 585 5.70 14.70 6.46
CA ASP A 585 5.12 15.91 5.87
C ASP A 585 6.06 17.12 6.11
N SER A 586 6.35 17.85 5.04
CA SER A 586 7.18 19.07 5.04
C SER A 586 6.50 20.30 5.65
N GLY A 587 5.17 20.24 5.81
CA GLY A 587 4.29 21.37 6.12
C GLY A 587 4.26 22.43 5.00
N ASP A 588 4.59 22.04 3.76
CA ASP A 588 4.83 22.95 2.63
C ASP A 588 4.30 22.33 1.32
N ALA A 589 3.12 22.76 0.86
CA ALA A 589 2.37 22.11 -0.22
C ALA A 589 3.02 22.12 -1.63
N LEU A 590 4.27 22.57 -1.75
CA LEU A 590 5.11 22.45 -2.95
C LEU A 590 6.08 21.26 -2.90
N TYR A 591 6.16 20.56 -1.76
CA TYR A 591 7.17 19.53 -1.46
C TYR A 591 6.60 18.33 -0.68
N GLY A 592 5.26 18.27 -0.50
CA GLY A 592 4.52 17.18 0.19
C GLY A 592 5.32 16.39 1.25
N ASN A 593 5.59 15.12 0.93
CA ASN A 593 6.36 14.20 1.77
C ASN A 593 7.86 14.34 1.50
N VAL A 594 8.68 14.46 2.55
CA VAL A 594 10.12 14.71 2.43
C VAL A 594 10.93 13.89 3.42
N VAL A 595 12.19 13.60 3.09
CA VAL A 595 13.07 12.87 4.01
C VAL A 595 13.72 13.84 5.01
N ARG A 596 13.41 13.64 6.29
CA ARG A 596 14.01 14.33 7.43
C ARG A 596 15.29 13.62 7.87
N PHE A 597 16.36 14.40 7.90
CA PHE A 597 17.66 14.00 8.43
C PHE A 597 17.99 14.80 9.69
N GLU A 598 18.42 14.11 10.74
CA GLU A 598 18.93 14.71 11.98
C GLU A 598 20.39 14.31 12.20
N THR A 599 21.19 15.20 12.79
CA THR A 599 22.60 14.92 13.10
C THR A 599 22.88 15.04 14.59
N HIS A 600 22.95 13.91 15.31
CA HIS A 600 23.26 13.90 16.74
C HIS A 600 24.76 13.76 17.02
N THR A 601 25.52 13.13 16.10
CA THR A 601 26.98 12.95 16.22
C THR A 601 27.74 13.47 15.00
N SER A 602 28.79 12.76 14.55
CA SER A 602 29.58 13.10 13.37
C SER A 602 29.25 12.08 12.29
N THR A 603 28.42 12.47 11.34
CA THR A 603 27.84 11.59 10.33
C THR A 603 27.89 12.20 8.93
N VAL A 604 27.59 11.39 7.93
CA VAL A 604 27.16 11.77 6.57
C VAL A 604 25.88 10.98 6.27
N ALA A 605 24.90 11.62 5.63
CA ALA A 605 23.61 11.02 5.35
C ALA A 605 23.08 11.48 3.98
N GLY A 606 22.09 10.77 3.46
CA GLY A 606 21.47 11.00 2.15
C GLY A 606 20.81 9.73 1.64
N PHE A 607 21.01 9.41 0.37
CA PHE A 607 20.39 8.29 -0.33
C PHE A 607 21.43 7.34 -0.94
N SER A 608 21.12 6.05 -0.99
CA SER A 608 22.03 5.04 -1.55
C SER A 608 21.29 3.88 -2.20
N SER A 609 21.81 3.40 -3.34
CA SER A 609 21.36 2.17 -3.98
C SER A 609 22.12 0.91 -3.55
N ARG A 610 23.00 0.99 -2.54
CA ARG A 610 23.71 -0.18 -2.02
C ARG A 610 22.78 -1.00 -1.10
N GLY A 611 22.58 -2.28 -1.41
CA GLY A 611 21.81 -3.19 -0.53
C GLY A 611 22.36 -3.28 0.89
N SER A 612 23.67 -3.08 1.10
CA SER A 612 24.31 -2.98 2.42
C SER A 612 23.89 -1.76 3.26
N HIS A 613 23.13 -0.83 2.66
CA HIS A 613 22.54 0.34 3.31
C HIS A 613 21.01 0.22 3.46
N GLY A 614 20.40 -0.84 2.94
CA GLY A 614 18.95 -1.10 3.00
C GLY A 614 18.19 -0.96 1.67
N ALA A 615 18.86 -0.70 0.54
CA ALA A 615 18.20 -0.57 -0.76
C ALA A 615 17.70 -1.93 -1.30
N VAL A 616 16.48 -1.96 -1.83
CA VAL A 616 15.83 -3.13 -2.44
C VAL A 616 15.95 -3.04 -3.95
N ALA A 617 16.53 -4.07 -4.59
CA ALA A 617 16.87 -4.08 -6.02
C ALA A 617 17.77 -2.90 -6.49
N GLY A 618 18.43 -2.20 -5.56
CA GLY A 618 19.28 -1.05 -5.86
C GLY A 618 20.52 -1.40 -6.71
N ALA A 619 20.81 -0.54 -7.69
CA ALA A 619 21.95 -0.66 -8.59
C ALA A 619 22.69 0.69 -8.75
N PRO A 620 23.99 0.68 -9.14
CA PRO A 620 24.70 1.90 -9.51
C PRO A 620 24.14 2.53 -10.80
N HIS A 621 23.94 3.85 -10.80
CA HIS A 621 23.40 4.63 -11.92
C HIS A 621 24.50 5.08 -12.91
N ASP A 622 24.24 5.01 -14.22
CA ASP A 622 25.09 5.64 -15.24
C ASP A 622 24.51 7.01 -15.65
N ALA A 623 25.03 8.05 -15.02
CA ALA A 623 24.64 9.44 -15.29
C ALA A 623 25.27 10.02 -16.58
N SER A 624 25.88 9.21 -17.46
CA SER A 624 26.45 9.67 -18.73
C SER A 624 25.45 10.30 -19.71
N SER A 625 24.15 10.07 -19.51
CA SER A 625 23.06 10.70 -20.26
C SER A 625 22.51 11.99 -19.65
N ASN A 626 22.66 12.17 -18.34
CA ASN A 626 22.12 13.31 -17.59
C ASN A 626 22.97 14.56 -17.79
N THR A 627 22.36 15.74 -17.66
CA THR A 627 23.09 17.01 -17.59
C THR A 627 23.41 17.39 -16.15
N ASP A 628 22.50 17.16 -15.22
CA ASP A 628 22.57 17.69 -13.85
C ASP A 628 22.13 16.67 -12.78
N LEU A 629 22.62 16.86 -11.55
CA LEU A 629 22.11 16.29 -10.31
C LEU A 629 21.50 17.44 -9.51
N GLU A 630 20.24 17.34 -9.15
CA GLU A 630 19.52 18.36 -8.39
C GLU A 630 18.75 17.80 -7.20
N PHE A 631 18.41 18.69 -6.27
CA PHE A 631 17.56 18.45 -5.10
C PHE A 631 17.13 19.77 -4.47
N ASP A 632 16.06 19.73 -3.70
CA ASP A 632 15.63 20.80 -2.81
C ASP A 632 15.95 20.47 -1.35
N MET A 633 16.24 21.51 -0.56
CA MET A 633 16.61 21.38 0.85
C MET A 633 16.01 22.50 1.71
N LYS A 634 15.50 22.16 2.90
CA LYS A 634 15.02 23.10 3.93
C LYS A 634 15.65 22.75 5.28
N MET A 635 16.50 23.65 5.80
CA MET A 635 17.15 23.44 7.10
C MET A 635 16.20 23.88 8.23
N LEU A 636 15.89 22.97 9.15
CA LEU A 636 15.01 23.24 10.30
C LEU A 636 15.79 23.76 11.52
N SER A 637 17.06 23.35 11.66
CA SER A 637 17.92 23.85 12.74
C SER A 637 19.38 24.02 12.31
N HIS A 638 20.07 24.94 12.98
CA HIS A 638 21.51 25.10 12.84
C HIS A 638 22.27 24.11 13.73
N PRO A 639 23.48 23.67 13.34
CA PRO A 639 24.39 22.98 14.27
C PRO A 639 24.61 23.79 15.56
N ASP A 640 24.75 23.09 16.70
CA ASP A 640 25.01 23.66 18.03
C ASP A 640 26.22 24.62 18.05
N ASN A 641 27.20 24.36 17.18
CA ASN A 641 28.44 25.13 17.07
C ASN A 641 28.32 26.35 16.15
N GLY A 642 27.15 26.58 15.55
CA GLY A 642 26.85 27.66 14.61
C GLY A 642 27.02 27.28 13.14
N VAL A 643 27.07 28.29 12.27
CA VAL A 643 27.12 28.11 10.81
C VAL A 643 28.36 27.33 10.38
N THR A 644 28.13 26.23 9.67
CA THR A 644 29.14 25.36 9.05
C THR A 644 29.00 25.39 7.53
N ASN A 645 29.99 24.85 6.81
CA ASN A 645 29.82 24.61 5.37
C ASN A 645 28.99 23.34 5.18
N TRP A 646 27.95 23.40 4.36
CA TRP A 646 27.22 22.22 3.90
C TRP A 646 27.88 21.60 2.67
N LYS A 647 27.73 20.28 2.55
CA LYS A 647 28.41 19.44 1.57
C LYS A 647 27.39 18.71 0.71
N LEU A 648 27.69 18.62 -0.59
CA LEU A 648 27.26 17.50 -1.42
C LEU A 648 28.46 16.56 -1.55
N LYS A 649 28.24 15.27 -1.34
CA LYS A 649 29.19 14.21 -1.66
C LYS A 649 28.49 13.14 -2.49
N VAL A 650 29.10 12.75 -3.58
CA VAL A 650 28.60 11.66 -4.44
C VAL A 650 29.68 10.58 -4.49
N GLU A 651 29.28 9.32 -4.38
CA GLU A 651 30.17 8.15 -4.45
C GLU A 651 29.79 7.23 -5.61
N SER A 652 30.79 6.56 -6.16
CA SER A 652 30.65 5.50 -7.15
C SER A 652 31.59 4.33 -6.88
N ASN A 653 31.30 3.18 -7.52
CA ASN A 653 32.07 1.95 -7.39
C ASN A 653 32.28 1.50 -5.93
N ASN A 654 31.20 1.54 -5.12
CA ASN A 654 31.20 1.28 -3.68
C ASN A 654 32.17 2.18 -2.88
N GLY A 655 32.32 3.44 -3.30
CA GLY A 655 33.15 4.44 -2.63
C GLY A 655 34.63 4.37 -2.98
N ALA A 656 34.98 3.67 -4.07
CA ALA A 656 36.33 3.71 -4.65
C ALA A 656 36.62 5.09 -5.29
N GLU A 657 35.62 5.64 -5.97
CA GLU A 657 35.60 7.02 -6.46
C GLU A 657 34.57 7.86 -5.67
N ALA A 658 34.92 9.13 -5.41
CA ALA A 658 34.02 10.06 -4.73
C ALA A 658 34.40 11.53 -5.00
N VAL A 659 33.40 12.40 -5.08
CA VAL A 659 33.56 13.86 -5.12
C VAL A 659 32.90 14.48 -3.89
N GLU A 660 33.53 15.48 -3.27
CA GLU A 660 32.96 16.23 -2.14
C GLU A 660 33.12 17.75 -2.37
N ILE A 661 32.00 18.44 -2.54
CA ILE A 661 31.92 19.88 -2.82
C ILE A 661 31.04 20.59 -1.80
N ASN A 662 31.05 21.93 -1.79
CA ASN A 662 30.20 22.71 -0.88
C ASN A 662 28.90 23.09 -1.60
N LEU A 663 27.77 23.20 -0.91
CA LEU A 663 26.50 23.55 -1.58
C LEU A 663 26.51 24.90 -2.31
N GLN A 664 27.37 25.84 -1.88
CA GLN A 664 27.66 27.11 -2.57
C GLN A 664 28.39 26.96 -3.93
N THR A 665 28.69 25.75 -4.40
CA THR A 665 29.18 25.52 -5.77
C THR A 665 28.12 24.91 -6.71
N SER A 666 26.85 24.94 -6.30
CA SER A 666 25.68 24.82 -7.17
C SER A 666 25.62 25.97 -8.19
N LEU A 667 24.73 25.86 -9.19
CA LEU A 667 24.46 26.93 -10.15
C LEU A 667 23.86 28.18 -9.47
N GLU A 668 23.12 27.98 -8.38
CA GLU A 668 22.44 28.99 -7.56
C GLU A 668 23.46 29.74 -6.70
N GLY A 669 24.49 29.04 -6.21
CA GLY A 669 25.59 29.58 -5.42
C GLY A 669 25.21 29.93 -3.96
N GLU A 670 24.05 29.46 -3.51
CA GLU A 670 23.49 29.79 -2.20
C GLU A 670 24.04 28.90 -1.07
N VAL A 671 23.73 29.27 0.18
CA VAL A 671 24.00 28.47 1.39
C VAL A 671 22.70 28.16 2.12
N PRO A 672 22.57 26.99 2.78
CA PRO A 672 21.35 26.65 3.49
C PRO A 672 20.94 27.69 4.55
N ALA A 673 19.67 28.06 4.49
CA ALA A 673 18.98 29.00 5.36
C ALA A 673 17.92 28.28 6.20
N LEU A 674 17.59 28.83 7.37
CA LEU A 674 16.54 28.28 8.21
C LEU A 674 15.15 28.52 7.59
N ASP A 675 14.25 27.56 7.79
CA ASP A 675 12.81 27.65 7.50
C ASP A 675 12.49 28.05 6.04
N THR A 676 13.43 27.81 5.11
CA THR A 676 13.36 28.24 3.71
C THR A 676 13.79 27.08 2.80
N TRP A 677 12.93 26.67 1.86
CA TRP A 677 13.31 25.75 0.79
C TRP A 677 14.28 26.41 -0.19
N GLN A 678 15.30 25.65 -0.61
CA GLN A 678 16.32 26.07 -1.56
C GLN A 678 16.70 24.91 -2.48
N HIS A 679 16.56 25.15 -3.79
CA HIS A 679 17.01 24.25 -4.85
C HIS A 679 18.52 24.32 -5.03
N TYR A 680 19.14 23.21 -5.45
CA TYR A 680 20.58 23.10 -5.67
C TYR A 680 20.91 22.23 -6.89
N THR A 681 21.25 22.84 -8.03
CA THR A 681 21.64 22.14 -9.27
C THR A 681 23.16 21.98 -9.37
N PHE A 682 23.65 20.78 -9.74
CA PHE A 682 25.06 20.47 -9.97
C PHE A 682 25.29 19.72 -11.29
N PRO A 683 25.96 20.32 -12.29
CA PRO A 683 26.23 19.65 -13.56
C PRO A 683 27.06 18.38 -13.41
N ILE A 684 26.58 17.26 -13.95
CA ILE A 684 27.27 15.95 -13.91
C ILE A 684 28.66 16.04 -14.54
N ALA A 685 28.81 16.88 -15.57
CA ALA A 685 30.10 17.16 -16.20
C ALA A 685 31.12 17.78 -15.23
N ASP A 686 30.71 18.64 -14.30
CA ASP A 686 31.59 19.26 -13.30
C ASP A 686 31.91 18.30 -12.15
N LEU A 687 31.07 17.29 -11.89
CA LEU A 687 31.38 16.17 -10.99
C LEU A 687 32.41 15.21 -11.63
N ALA A 688 32.24 14.88 -12.92
CA ALA A 688 33.16 14.05 -13.70
C ALA A 688 34.55 14.70 -13.85
N ASP A 689 34.63 16.00 -14.16
CA ASP A 689 35.90 16.74 -14.28
C ASP A 689 36.66 16.83 -12.92
N GLN A 690 35.97 16.59 -11.79
CA GLN A 690 36.56 16.47 -10.46
C GLN A 690 36.98 15.03 -10.10
N GLY A 691 36.64 14.03 -10.91
CA GLY A 691 37.12 12.65 -10.79
C GLY A 691 36.12 11.66 -10.19
N LEU A 692 34.82 11.98 -10.16
CA LEU A 692 33.77 10.98 -9.95
C LEU A 692 33.67 10.08 -11.19
N ASP A 693 33.56 8.77 -10.99
CA ASP A 693 33.09 7.88 -12.06
C ASP A 693 31.56 8.01 -12.14
N ILE A 694 31.08 8.63 -13.22
CA ILE A 694 29.65 8.88 -13.41
C ILE A 694 28.90 7.66 -13.96
N THR A 695 29.60 6.57 -14.34
CA THR A 695 28.95 5.38 -14.91
C THR A 695 28.47 4.36 -13.87
N ALA A 696 28.63 4.66 -12.58
CA ALA A 696 28.36 3.73 -11.48
C ALA A 696 28.08 4.46 -10.15
N ILE A 697 27.26 5.51 -10.16
CA ILE A 697 26.94 6.31 -8.96
C ILE A 697 26.00 5.52 -8.03
N ASP A 698 26.37 5.36 -6.76
CA ASP A 698 25.65 4.47 -5.81
C ASP A 698 25.37 5.10 -4.43
N VAL A 699 25.80 6.36 -4.20
CA VAL A 699 25.38 7.18 -3.05
C VAL A 699 25.36 8.67 -3.42
N VAL A 700 24.31 9.38 -2.98
CA VAL A 700 24.21 10.85 -2.97
C VAL A 700 23.99 11.32 -1.52
N MET A 701 24.91 12.11 -0.97
CA MET A 701 24.86 12.58 0.42
C MET A 701 24.88 14.11 0.51
N VAL A 702 23.99 14.67 1.32
CA VAL A 702 23.94 16.10 1.65
C VAL A 702 24.09 16.25 3.15
N PHE A 703 25.14 16.93 3.65
CA PHE A 703 25.42 16.97 5.10
C PHE A 703 26.21 18.20 5.54
N PRO A 704 26.11 18.63 6.82
CA PRO A 704 26.99 19.63 7.40
C PRO A 704 28.41 19.08 7.58
N THR A 705 29.45 19.90 7.34
CA THR A 705 30.88 19.47 7.39
C THR A 705 31.20 18.58 8.60
N TRP A 706 31.79 17.42 8.34
CA TRP A 706 32.07 16.37 9.32
C TRP A 706 32.64 16.89 10.64
N GLY A 707 32.02 16.49 11.76
CA GLY A 707 32.39 16.92 13.11
C GLY A 707 31.88 18.30 13.51
N ALA A 708 31.13 18.99 12.64
CA ALA A 708 30.49 20.28 12.90
C ALA A 708 28.97 20.27 12.58
N GLY A 709 28.36 19.09 12.45
CA GLY A 709 26.92 18.93 12.19
C GLY A 709 26.01 18.96 13.41
N VAL A 710 26.43 18.28 14.50
CA VAL A 710 25.67 18.07 15.76
C VAL A 710 24.66 19.18 16.06
N GLY A 711 23.38 18.80 16.08
CA GLY A 711 22.25 19.68 16.34
C GLY A 711 21.53 20.19 15.09
N ALA A 712 22.02 19.91 13.88
CA ALA A 712 21.35 20.25 12.63
C ALA A 712 20.31 19.20 12.20
N GLU A 713 19.13 19.70 11.84
CA GLU A 713 17.97 19.01 11.29
C GLU A 713 17.64 19.65 9.94
N TYR A 714 17.32 18.84 8.93
CA TYR A 714 17.05 19.30 7.57
C TYR A 714 16.15 18.31 6.83
N LEU A 715 15.43 18.84 5.85
CA LEU A 715 14.57 18.09 4.93
C LEU A 715 15.25 18.09 3.55
N LEU A 716 15.17 16.96 2.84
CA LEU A 716 15.53 16.83 1.43
C LEU A 716 14.33 16.31 0.63
N ASP A 717 14.20 16.81 -0.59
CA ASP A 717 13.18 16.40 -1.56
C ASP A 717 13.67 16.63 -3.01
N ASN A 718 12.91 16.16 -4.00
CA ASN A 718 13.15 16.38 -5.42
C ASN A 718 14.56 15.96 -5.88
N VAL A 719 15.10 14.89 -5.28
CA VAL A 719 16.46 14.40 -5.51
C VAL A 719 16.48 13.64 -6.83
N LYS A 720 17.11 14.20 -7.86
CA LYS A 720 16.99 13.73 -9.26
C LYS A 720 18.32 13.83 -10.02
N PHE A 721 18.53 12.88 -10.93
CA PHE A 721 19.46 13.03 -12.05
C PHE A 721 18.62 13.26 -13.31
N ASP A 722 18.84 14.37 -14.02
CA ASP A 722 18.03 14.80 -15.18
C ASP A 722 18.85 14.78 -16.49
#